data_AF-A0AAV2J5A4-F1
#
_entry.id   AF-A0AAV2J5A4-F1
#
_cell.length_a   1.000
_cell.length_b   1.000
_cell.length_c   1.000
_cell.angle_alpha   90.00
_cell.angle_beta   90.00
_cell.angle_gamma   90.00
#
_symmetry.space_group_name_H-M   'P 1'
#
loop_
_entity.id
_entity.type
_entity.pdbx_description
1 polymer ?
#
loop_
_entity_poly.entity_id
_entity_poly.type
_entity_poly.pdbx_seq_one_letter_code
_entity_poly.pdbx_strand_id
1 'polypeptide(L)'
;MSTARTESPVILGLSNQNGQIRGSGKPGGGGGGGGGGGNGGGGPQLNPIKGTINNGDSLPATTNAVIKPGDDWKKNLKLPPKDMRMKTSDVTSTKGNEFEDYCLKRELLMGIFEMGWEKPSPIQEESIPIALSGRDILARAKNGTGKSGAYLIPLLERIDLKRDCIQAFVIVPTRELALQVSQICIQVSKHMGGVKVMATTGGTNLRDDIMRLDETVHVVIATPGRILDLIKKGVAKVNQVQMTVLDEADKLLSQDFVVMMEDLLSFLPKQRQILLYSATFPLSVQKFMSSHLQKPYEINLMEELTLKGVTQYYAYVTERQKVHCLNTLFSRLQINQSIIFCNSSQRVELLAKKISQLGYSCFYIHAKMRQEHRNRVFHDFRNGLCRNLVCTDLFTRGIDIQAVNVVINFDFPKLGETYLHRIGRSGRFGHLAKVTKTPSHEQPALSPFPFAPFLPPSNVQSETAVLLVSSENVVLPPPCDSEIYCSGPILDQIQRAKLYEDDKYFVDMKLKVSPDIISSAFQNLSNVFPVVPREKLQEFINMYFEKPGSEFETWTPPDWHNKPEFLNKINDKQLREWAFKIHQLWKQLGKKIRDDVREQPQLYSQIYTPYPVVVPGGRFRELYYWDSYWVINGLLLSEMTDTAKGMIQNFLYLIEKYGSVPNGGRIYYERRSQPPFLTLMVESYYRATEDKEFLRAAVPRLDQEYRFWMQNRSASVSVNGSVHRLNRFDVQVGLPRPESYTDDLELAEGLSDDSKQQLWMDLKAGAESGWDFSARWYVNSSGQNSGTLRDTRTSQILPSDLNALLCRTEKTLASFHRLLGSQESAVLYEQAAEERQRAMDAVLWDDQRGAWFDYNLLTGSKHLGFYPSNLAPLWAQCYSNEERAQRAVQYLKGSGALHFPNGVPTSLKESGQQWDYPNAWPPLQHMLIEGLSKLPSEDAKQIAQDLAQKWIRTNWMAYTKYEAMFEKYDVNGDGKPGGGGEYEVQLGFGWTNGVALQLLDQFGCCLTSGNRCTGPGLLLLLSLLLMLR
;
A
#
# COMPACT_ATOMS: atom_id res chain seq x y z
N MET A 1 -16.10 25.82 -46.67
CA MET A 1 -15.83 26.47 -47.98
C MET A 1 -14.46 26.02 -48.48
N SER A 2 -14.21 26.10 -49.80
CA SER A 2 -12.90 26.19 -50.50
C SER A 2 -11.75 25.21 -50.19
N THR A 3 -11.16 24.66 -51.25
CA THR A 3 -10.04 23.69 -51.29
C THR A 3 -8.73 24.24 -51.89
N ALA A 4 -7.56 23.77 -51.40
CA ALA A 4 -6.18 23.94 -51.94
C ALA A 4 -5.23 22.92 -51.23
N ARG A 5 -4.14 22.31 -51.73
CA ARG A 5 -3.37 22.25 -53.02
C ARG A 5 -2.54 23.48 -53.45
N THR A 6 -1.27 23.39 -53.87
CA THR A 6 -0.30 22.26 -54.10
C THR A 6 1.08 22.56 -53.42
N GLU A 7 2.31 22.04 -53.66
CA GLU A 7 2.97 21.13 -54.65
C GLU A 7 4.28 20.53 -54.02
N SER A 8 5.18 19.87 -54.78
CA SER A 8 6.59 19.59 -54.40
C SER A 8 7.52 19.37 -55.63
N PRO A 9 8.81 19.77 -55.58
CA PRO A 9 9.91 19.23 -56.43
C PRO A 9 11.00 18.50 -55.59
N VAL A 10 11.67 17.38 -55.96
CA VAL A 10 12.30 16.90 -57.24
C VAL A 10 13.70 17.55 -57.48
N ILE A 11 14.83 16.89 -57.79
CA ILE A 11 15.38 15.50 -57.68
C ILE A 11 16.89 15.54 -58.12
N LEU A 12 17.62 14.40 -58.13
CA LEU A 12 19.06 14.17 -58.53
C LEU A 12 20.12 14.56 -57.46
N GLY A 13 21.27 13.89 -57.31
CA GLY A 13 21.87 12.70 -57.97
C GLY A 13 23.23 12.38 -57.28
N LEU A 14 24.03 11.34 -57.60
CA LEU A 14 23.92 10.22 -58.55
C LEU A 14 24.79 9.01 -58.04
N SER A 15 25.31 8.11 -58.89
CA SER A 15 26.11 6.92 -58.47
C SER A 15 27.27 6.56 -59.43
N ASN A 16 28.42 6.03 -58.92
CA ASN A 16 29.02 4.72 -59.31
C ASN A 16 30.52 4.45 -58.99
N GLN A 17 30.82 3.15 -58.76
CA GLN A 17 32.00 2.33 -59.17
C GLN A 17 33.45 2.51 -58.66
N ASN A 18 34.04 1.35 -58.27
CA ASN A 18 35.38 0.77 -58.58
C ASN A 18 36.69 1.55 -58.27
N GLY A 19 37.84 0.90 -57.95
CA GLY A 19 38.15 -0.53 -57.76
C GLY A 19 39.68 -0.81 -57.75
N GLN A 20 40.08 -2.09 -57.61
CA GLN A 20 41.46 -2.64 -57.63
C GLN A 20 42.42 -2.26 -56.47
N ILE A 21 43.55 -2.93 -56.17
CA ILE A 21 44.00 -4.35 -56.08
C ILE A 21 45.55 -4.37 -56.13
N ARG A 22 46.18 -4.99 -55.12
CA ARG A 22 47.52 -5.64 -55.04
C ARG A 22 47.61 -6.18 -53.58
N GLY A 23 48.06 -7.39 -53.24
CA GLY A 23 48.95 -8.35 -53.90
C GLY A 23 50.38 -8.20 -53.34
N SER A 24 51.10 -9.23 -52.86
CA SER A 24 50.81 -10.67 -52.67
C SER A 24 51.94 -11.32 -51.81
N GLY A 25 51.72 -12.44 -51.11
CA GLY A 25 52.84 -13.13 -50.42
C GLY A 25 52.51 -14.28 -49.42
N LYS A 26 52.79 -15.52 -49.83
CA LYS A 26 53.07 -16.76 -49.04
C LYS A 26 54.17 -17.52 -49.82
N PRO A 27 54.97 -18.46 -49.26
CA PRO A 27 54.73 -19.44 -48.17
C PRO A 27 55.78 -19.32 -47.03
N GLY A 28 56.01 -20.25 -46.08
CA GLY A 28 55.30 -21.47 -45.65
C GLY A 28 56.15 -22.76 -45.62
N GLY A 29 56.38 -23.34 -44.42
CA GLY A 29 56.80 -24.75 -44.21
C GLY A 29 58.07 -25.00 -43.38
N GLY A 30 58.02 -25.99 -42.47
CA GLY A 30 59.18 -26.64 -41.80
C GLY A 30 59.77 -25.93 -40.55
N GLY A 31 60.36 -26.62 -39.57
CA GLY A 31 60.30 -28.08 -39.31
C GLY A 31 61.46 -28.70 -38.50
N GLY A 32 61.33 -28.78 -37.16
CA GLY A 32 61.96 -29.81 -36.31
C GLY A 32 63.42 -29.63 -35.82
N GLY A 33 63.74 -30.27 -34.68
CA GLY A 33 65.04 -30.94 -34.46
C GLY A 33 66.06 -30.38 -33.44
N GLY A 34 65.99 -30.86 -32.18
CA GLY A 34 67.09 -31.64 -31.58
C GLY A 34 68.28 -30.97 -30.86
N GLY A 35 68.41 -31.27 -29.55
CA GLY A 35 69.68 -31.27 -28.79
C GLY A 35 70.12 -29.92 -28.17
N GLY A 36 70.79 -29.89 -27.01
CA GLY A 36 71.02 -30.95 -26.03
C GLY A 36 72.21 -30.69 -25.07
N GLY A 37 72.15 -31.21 -23.85
CA GLY A 37 73.30 -31.36 -22.93
C GLY A 37 73.24 -30.57 -21.62
N GLY A 38 73.71 -31.18 -20.52
CA GLY A 38 74.06 -30.48 -19.26
C GLY A 38 73.45 -31.07 -17.98
N ASN A 39 74.30 -31.66 -17.14
CA ASN A 39 74.05 -32.09 -15.74
C ASN A 39 73.37 -30.98 -14.90
N GLY A 40 72.63 -31.24 -13.81
CA GLY A 40 72.61 -32.39 -12.91
C GLY A 40 73.11 -31.96 -11.50
N GLY A 41 72.59 -32.44 -10.36
CA GLY A 41 71.54 -33.45 -10.12
C GLY A 41 70.70 -33.11 -8.88
N GLY A 42 69.98 -34.09 -8.32
CA GLY A 42 69.06 -33.88 -7.20
C GLY A 42 68.85 -35.11 -6.31
N GLY A 43 67.90 -35.02 -5.37
CA GLY A 43 67.79 -35.93 -4.22
C GLY A 43 68.55 -35.41 -2.99
N PRO A 44 68.39 -36.00 -1.79
CA PRO A 44 68.03 -37.41 -1.58
C PRO A 44 66.77 -37.66 -0.72
N GLN A 45 66.40 -38.95 -0.60
CA GLN A 45 65.52 -39.46 0.45
C GLN A 45 66.31 -39.88 1.71
N LEU A 46 65.65 -39.82 2.87
CA LEU A 46 65.76 -40.72 4.03
C LEU A 46 67.14 -41.06 4.66
N ASN A 47 67.36 -40.52 5.88
CA ASN A 47 67.95 -41.16 7.07
C ASN A 47 69.47 -41.57 7.03
N PRO A 48 70.20 -41.72 8.18
CA PRO A 48 69.69 -42.03 9.54
C PRO A 48 70.30 -41.33 10.79
N ILE A 49 69.50 -41.31 11.87
CA ILE A 49 69.84 -41.55 13.31
C ILE A 49 71.05 -40.84 13.96
N LYS A 50 70.75 -39.85 14.84
CA LYS A 50 71.24 -39.66 16.24
C LYS A 50 70.63 -38.35 16.82
N GLY A 51 70.32 -38.23 18.12
CA GLY A 51 70.35 -39.24 19.19
C GLY A 51 70.31 -38.72 20.64
N THR A 52 69.29 -37.94 21.04
CA THR A 52 69.03 -37.51 22.44
C THR A 52 67.52 -37.30 22.63
N ILE A 53 66.77 -38.22 23.23
CA ILE A 53 66.59 -38.41 24.69
C ILE A 53 65.94 -37.19 25.37
N ASN A 54 64.61 -37.27 25.50
CA ASN A 54 63.85 -36.85 26.68
C ASN A 54 62.58 -37.71 26.68
N ASN A 55 62.47 -38.65 27.62
CA ASN A 55 61.33 -39.58 27.70
C ASN A 55 60.18 -38.92 28.47
N GLY A 56 58.95 -39.06 27.95
CA GLY A 56 57.77 -38.40 28.49
C GLY A 56 56.47 -39.00 27.95
N ASP A 57 56.21 -40.24 28.39
CA ASP A 57 54.94 -40.98 28.36
C ASP A 57 54.25 -41.33 27.02
N SER A 58 53.55 -42.46 27.09
CA SER A 58 53.01 -43.25 25.98
C SER A 58 51.69 -42.72 25.42
N LEU A 59 51.48 -42.94 24.12
CA LEU A 59 50.17 -42.89 23.45
C LEU A 59 49.11 -43.73 24.21
N PRO A 60 48.01 -43.15 24.70
CA PRO A 60 46.78 -43.88 24.92
C PRO A 60 46.05 -44.07 23.59
N ALA A 61 45.61 -45.29 23.28
CA ALA A 61 44.77 -45.53 22.10
C ALA A 61 43.42 -44.81 22.27
N THR A 62 43.00 -44.03 21.27
CA THR A 62 41.66 -43.43 21.24
C THR A 62 40.61 -44.50 20.99
N THR A 63 40.18 -45.14 22.07
CA THR A 63 39.02 -46.04 22.09
C THR A 63 37.78 -45.31 21.55
N ASN A 64 37.01 -45.97 20.70
CA ASN A 64 35.62 -45.55 20.41
C ASN A 64 34.78 -45.72 21.68
N ALA A 65 34.79 -44.69 22.53
CA ALA A 65 34.03 -44.66 23.76
C ALA A 65 32.53 -44.58 23.43
N VAL A 66 31.83 -45.70 23.57
CA VAL A 66 30.36 -45.73 23.53
C VAL A 66 29.85 -45.01 24.78
N ILE A 67 29.59 -43.71 24.64
CA ILE A 67 29.14 -42.82 25.71
C ILE A 67 27.79 -43.35 26.24
N LYS A 68 27.72 -43.68 27.52
CA LYS A 68 26.56 -44.31 28.12
C LYS A 68 25.40 -43.31 28.30
N PRO A 69 24.15 -43.79 28.49
CA PRO A 69 23.08 -42.96 29.01
C PRO A 69 23.46 -42.48 30.42
N GLY A 70 23.41 -41.17 30.66
CA GLY A 70 23.78 -40.54 31.94
C GLY A 70 25.14 -39.83 31.96
N ASP A 71 26.05 -40.09 31.00
CA ASP A 71 27.29 -39.33 30.88
C ASP A 71 27.01 -37.88 30.44
N ASP A 72 27.63 -36.89 31.12
CA ASP A 72 27.56 -35.46 30.79
C ASP A 72 28.39 -35.11 29.55
N TRP A 73 27.89 -35.56 28.41
CA TRP A 73 28.49 -35.46 27.08
C TRP A 73 28.80 -34.01 26.65
N LYS A 74 28.09 -33.02 27.20
CA LYS A 74 28.30 -31.59 26.93
C LYS A 74 29.72 -31.13 27.34
N LYS A 75 30.31 -31.73 28.38
CA LYS A 75 31.68 -31.44 28.83
C LYS A 75 32.77 -31.81 27.82
N ASN A 76 32.48 -32.71 26.87
CA ASN A 76 33.45 -33.21 25.89
C ASN A 76 33.36 -32.48 24.53
N LEU A 77 32.44 -31.53 24.35
CA LEU A 77 32.23 -30.79 23.11
C LEU A 77 33.18 -29.59 22.99
N LYS A 78 33.64 -29.29 21.77
CA LYS A 78 34.41 -28.08 21.49
C LYS A 78 33.46 -26.93 21.13
N LEU A 79 32.83 -26.36 22.16
CA LEU A 79 31.92 -25.22 22.02
C LEU A 79 32.67 -23.97 21.49
N PRO A 80 32.06 -23.18 20.58
CA PRO A 80 32.63 -21.91 20.14
C PRO A 80 32.54 -20.83 21.24
N PRO A 81 33.32 -19.73 21.15
CA PRO A 81 33.23 -18.61 22.08
C PRO A 81 31.81 -18.01 22.11
N LYS A 82 31.29 -17.71 23.31
CA LYS A 82 29.95 -17.13 23.49
C LYS A 82 29.83 -15.76 22.80
N ASP A 83 28.78 -15.59 22.00
CA ASP A 83 28.46 -14.33 21.34
C ASP A 83 27.75 -13.37 22.30
N MET A 84 28.54 -12.50 22.93
CA MET A 84 28.13 -11.51 23.94
C MET A 84 27.46 -10.26 23.37
N ARG A 85 27.22 -10.18 22.06
CA ARG A 85 26.56 -9.02 21.44
C ARG A 85 25.07 -9.00 21.77
N MET A 86 24.49 -7.80 21.87
CA MET A 86 23.06 -7.59 22.14
C MET A 86 22.21 -8.08 20.97
N LYS A 87 21.12 -8.82 21.27
CA LYS A 87 20.23 -9.49 20.29
C LYS A 87 18.79 -9.00 20.46
N THR A 88 18.06 -8.83 19.36
CA THR A 88 16.66 -8.39 19.33
C THR A 88 15.67 -9.44 19.82
N SER A 89 14.47 -8.98 20.19
CA SER A 89 13.35 -9.82 20.66
C SER A 89 12.94 -10.90 19.66
N ASP A 90 12.99 -10.63 18.36
CA ASP A 90 12.70 -11.61 17.30
C ASP A 90 13.76 -12.73 17.13
N VAL A 91 14.75 -12.79 18.03
CA VAL A 91 15.70 -13.91 18.19
C VAL A 91 15.77 -14.40 19.66
N THR A 92 15.31 -13.61 20.64
CA THR A 92 15.42 -13.92 22.09
C THR A 92 14.09 -14.19 22.79
N SER A 93 12.96 -13.78 22.21
CA SER A 93 11.59 -13.97 22.73
C SER A 93 11.11 -15.41 22.52
N THR A 94 11.76 -16.34 23.21
CA THR A 94 11.44 -17.77 23.23
C THR A 94 10.37 -18.07 24.28
N LYS A 95 9.62 -19.16 24.10
CA LYS A 95 8.65 -19.69 25.08
C LYS A 95 9.37 -20.39 26.25
N GLY A 96 10.64 -20.73 26.07
CA GLY A 96 11.56 -21.18 27.12
C GLY A 96 12.15 -22.57 26.89
N ASN A 97 11.77 -23.23 25.79
CA ASN A 97 12.15 -24.61 25.48
C ASN A 97 13.66 -24.72 25.20
N GLU A 98 14.23 -25.89 25.49
CA GLU A 98 15.59 -26.28 25.13
C GLU A 98 15.59 -27.20 23.90
N PHE A 99 16.74 -27.37 23.24
CA PHE A 99 16.85 -28.31 22.11
C PHE A 99 16.61 -29.78 22.51
N GLU A 100 16.80 -30.11 23.78
CA GLU A 100 16.65 -31.47 24.31
C GLU A 100 15.17 -31.88 24.44
N ASP A 101 14.25 -30.92 24.58
CA ASP A 101 12.81 -31.16 24.72
C ASP A 101 12.19 -31.75 23.44
N TYR A 102 12.80 -31.48 22.27
CA TYR A 102 12.35 -32.01 20.97
C TYR A 102 12.65 -33.51 20.76
N CYS A 103 13.25 -34.19 21.74
CA CYS A 103 13.51 -35.64 21.72
C CYS A 103 14.33 -36.13 20.49
N LEU A 104 15.26 -35.28 20.02
CA LEU A 104 16.12 -35.55 18.87
C LEU A 104 17.19 -36.61 19.16
N LYS A 105 17.73 -37.23 18.10
CA LYS A 105 18.94 -38.08 18.16
C LYS A 105 20.09 -37.37 18.90
N ARG A 106 20.77 -38.08 19.80
CA ARG A 106 21.88 -37.55 20.62
C ARG A 106 23.00 -36.99 19.73
N GLU A 107 23.25 -37.66 18.61
CA GLU A 107 24.24 -37.31 17.61
C GLU A 107 23.89 -35.98 16.90
N LEU A 108 22.60 -35.73 16.67
CA LEU A 108 22.11 -34.48 16.09
C LEU A 108 22.20 -33.33 17.11
N LEU A 109 21.87 -33.59 18.38
CA LEU A 109 22.08 -32.63 19.48
C LEU A 109 23.56 -32.24 19.64
N MET A 110 24.49 -33.19 19.53
CA MET A 110 25.94 -32.90 19.52
C MET A 110 26.35 -31.96 18.38
N GLY A 111 25.76 -32.11 17.19
CA GLY A 111 25.97 -31.19 16.07
C GLY A 111 25.41 -29.78 16.32
N ILE A 112 24.23 -29.68 16.94
CA ILE A 112 23.57 -28.42 17.30
C ILE A 112 24.40 -27.62 18.32
N PHE A 113 24.86 -28.25 19.42
CA PHE A 113 25.65 -27.55 20.43
C PHE A 113 27.04 -27.13 19.93
N GLU A 114 27.72 -27.94 19.11
CA GLU A 114 29.00 -27.52 18.51
C GLU A 114 28.85 -26.47 17.39
N MET A 115 27.65 -26.20 16.90
CA MET A 115 27.35 -25.01 16.08
C MET A 115 27.17 -23.73 16.92
N GLY A 116 27.25 -23.82 18.26
CA GLY A 116 27.01 -22.71 19.18
C GLY A 116 25.54 -22.38 19.37
N TRP A 117 24.62 -23.28 18.99
CA TRP A 117 23.18 -23.08 19.14
C TRP A 117 22.77 -23.58 20.54
N GLU A 118 22.96 -22.74 21.56
CA GLU A 118 22.66 -23.10 22.95
C GLU A 118 21.15 -23.29 23.20
N LYS A 119 20.31 -22.48 22.55
CA LYS A 119 18.84 -22.50 22.63
C LYS A 119 18.20 -22.37 21.25
N PRO A 120 16.99 -22.93 21.03
CA PRO A 120 16.22 -22.68 19.81
C PRO A 120 15.87 -21.19 19.68
N SER A 121 15.94 -20.64 18.46
CA SER A 121 15.34 -19.32 18.16
C SER A 121 13.82 -19.46 17.98
N PRO A 122 13.02 -18.37 18.01
CA PRO A 122 11.56 -18.47 17.92
C PRO A 122 11.05 -19.19 16.65
N ILE A 123 11.73 -19.05 15.50
CA ILE A 123 11.39 -19.80 14.28
C ILE A 123 11.77 -21.28 14.36
N GLN A 124 12.73 -21.65 15.18
CA GLN A 124 13.08 -23.05 15.47
C GLN A 124 12.08 -23.65 16.45
N GLU A 125 11.70 -22.89 17.48
CA GLU A 125 10.76 -23.29 18.54
C GLU A 125 9.35 -23.57 18.02
N GLU A 126 8.83 -22.74 17.09
CA GLU A 126 7.55 -23.02 16.40
C GLU A 126 7.66 -24.16 15.37
N SER A 127 8.77 -24.22 14.61
CA SER A 127 8.83 -25.04 13.40
C SER A 127 9.31 -26.47 13.62
N ILE A 128 10.25 -26.71 14.55
CA ILE A 128 10.83 -28.03 14.78
C ILE A 128 9.77 -29.06 15.22
N PRO A 129 8.96 -28.85 16.28
CA PRO A 129 8.02 -29.88 16.75
C PRO A 129 6.94 -30.20 15.70
N ILE A 130 6.48 -29.20 14.96
CA ILE A 130 5.48 -29.38 13.90
C ILE A 130 6.07 -30.12 12.69
N ALA A 131 7.32 -29.83 12.31
CA ALA A 131 7.99 -30.55 11.23
C ALA A 131 8.27 -32.02 11.62
N LEU A 132 8.64 -32.29 12.88
CA LEU A 132 8.79 -33.66 13.39
C LEU A 132 7.47 -34.44 13.34
N SER A 133 6.32 -33.78 13.54
CA SER A 133 4.99 -34.39 13.45
C SER A 133 4.57 -34.80 12.02
N GLY A 134 5.36 -34.46 10.99
CA GLY A 134 5.06 -34.78 9.60
C GLY A 134 4.07 -33.82 8.90
N ARG A 135 3.68 -32.71 9.54
CA ARG A 135 2.83 -31.68 8.91
C ARG A 135 3.63 -30.81 7.94
N ASP A 136 2.98 -30.39 6.85
CA ASP A 136 3.49 -29.30 6.01
C ASP A 136 3.57 -27.99 6.80
N ILE A 137 4.52 -27.13 6.45
CA ILE A 137 4.72 -25.83 7.10
C ILE A 137 4.74 -24.72 6.07
N LEU A 138 4.05 -23.63 6.40
CA LEU A 138 4.18 -22.32 5.76
C LEU A 138 4.81 -21.35 6.76
N ALA A 139 6.06 -20.97 6.55
CA ALA A 139 6.80 -20.12 7.49
C ALA A 139 7.18 -18.76 6.88
N ARG A 140 6.63 -17.69 7.43
CA ARG A 140 7.05 -16.30 7.15
C ARG A 140 8.05 -15.86 8.20
N ALA A 141 9.31 -15.72 7.80
CA ALA A 141 10.36 -15.24 8.70
C ALA A 141 11.47 -14.49 7.94
N LYS A 142 11.91 -13.38 8.55
CA LYS A 142 12.98 -12.52 8.03
C LYS A 142 14.28 -13.32 7.82
N ASN A 143 15.14 -12.82 6.95
CA ASN A 143 16.44 -13.45 6.73
C ASN A 143 17.34 -13.23 7.95
N GLY A 144 17.96 -14.31 8.46
CA GLY A 144 18.88 -14.25 9.60
C GLY A 144 18.32 -14.64 10.98
N THR A 145 17.09 -15.15 11.09
CA THR A 145 16.50 -15.66 12.36
C THR A 145 16.87 -17.11 12.72
N GLY A 146 17.67 -17.79 11.89
CA GLY A 146 17.99 -19.21 12.08
C GLY A 146 17.10 -20.19 11.31
N LYS A 147 16.37 -19.72 10.27
CA LYS A 147 15.54 -20.54 9.35
C LYS A 147 16.20 -21.87 8.94
N SER A 148 17.47 -21.84 8.56
CA SER A 148 18.18 -23.07 8.15
C SER A 148 18.30 -24.11 9.28
N GLY A 149 18.42 -23.72 10.55
CA GLY A 149 18.30 -24.68 11.66
C GLY A 149 16.88 -25.22 11.79
N ALA A 150 15.87 -24.36 11.63
CA ALA A 150 14.45 -24.71 11.78
C ALA A 150 13.99 -25.80 10.80
N TYR A 151 14.56 -25.88 9.59
CA TYR A 151 14.30 -26.98 8.66
C TYR A 151 15.37 -28.08 8.64
N LEU A 152 16.67 -27.78 8.82
CA LEU A 152 17.70 -28.82 8.76
C LEU A 152 17.63 -29.79 9.95
N ILE A 153 17.23 -29.33 11.14
CA ILE A 153 17.10 -30.20 12.32
C ILE A 153 16.03 -31.30 12.09
N PRO A 154 14.75 -30.98 11.80
CA PRO A 154 13.75 -32.02 11.55
C PRO A 154 14.04 -32.82 10.28
N LEU A 155 14.66 -32.22 9.25
CA LEU A 155 15.09 -32.93 8.04
C LEU A 155 16.11 -34.03 8.37
N LEU A 156 17.15 -33.69 9.14
CA LEU A 156 18.19 -34.64 9.56
C LEU A 156 17.64 -35.71 10.49
N GLU A 157 16.73 -35.35 11.39
CA GLU A 157 16.04 -36.32 12.26
C GLU A 157 15.22 -37.33 11.43
N ARG A 158 14.60 -36.93 10.32
CA ARG A 158 13.86 -37.86 9.46
C ARG A 158 14.73 -38.80 8.61
N ILE A 159 16.06 -38.65 8.57
CA ILE A 159 16.95 -39.52 7.78
C ILE A 159 17.12 -40.90 8.44
N ASP A 160 16.91 -41.95 7.63
CA ASP A 160 17.26 -43.34 7.94
C ASP A 160 18.56 -43.73 7.21
N LEU A 161 19.62 -43.96 7.97
CA LEU A 161 20.95 -44.32 7.45
C LEU A 161 21.06 -45.77 6.98
N LYS A 162 20.01 -46.59 7.11
CA LYS A 162 19.95 -47.96 6.56
C LYS A 162 19.55 -47.98 5.08
N ARG A 163 19.37 -46.81 4.45
CA ARG A 163 18.74 -46.67 3.13
C ARG A 163 19.59 -45.77 2.24
N ASP A 164 20.41 -46.39 1.39
CA ASP A 164 21.25 -45.74 0.38
C ASP A 164 20.45 -45.10 -0.77
N CYS A 165 19.65 -44.08 -0.44
CA CYS A 165 18.82 -43.33 -1.38
C CYS A 165 18.59 -41.88 -0.93
N ILE A 166 18.23 -41.02 -1.89
CA ILE A 166 17.88 -39.63 -1.60
C ILE A 166 16.54 -39.60 -0.86
N GLN A 167 16.56 -39.08 0.37
CA GLN A 167 15.41 -39.05 1.27
C GLN A 167 14.86 -37.62 1.49
N ALA A 168 15.70 -36.59 1.30
CA ALA A 168 15.28 -35.20 1.48
C ALA A 168 15.93 -34.23 0.47
N PHE A 169 15.15 -33.21 0.09
CA PHE A 169 15.60 -32.07 -0.70
C PHE A 169 15.57 -30.76 0.09
N VAL A 170 16.55 -29.90 -0.15
CA VAL A 170 16.42 -28.45 0.09
C VAL A 170 16.63 -27.71 -1.23
N ILE A 171 15.58 -27.09 -1.74
CA ILE A 171 15.61 -26.30 -2.97
C ILE A 171 15.82 -24.84 -2.63
N VAL A 172 16.74 -24.18 -3.34
CA VAL A 172 17.17 -22.79 -3.08
C VAL A 172 17.43 -22.01 -4.39
N PRO A 173 17.14 -20.70 -4.45
CA PRO A 173 17.22 -19.93 -5.70
C PRO A 173 18.66 -19.61 -6.16
N THR A 174 19.66 -19.62 -5.27
CA THR A 174 21.05 -19.27 -5.62
C THR A 174 22.04 -20.38 -5.29
N ARG A 175 23.15 -20.40 -6.05
CA ARG A 175 24.21 -21.42 -5.92
C ARG A 175 24.97 -21.24 -4.62
N GLU A 176 25.14 -19.98 -4.25
CA GLU A 176 25.84 -19.49 -3.07
C GLU A 176 25.07 -19.84 -1.78
N LEU A 177 23.73 -19.77 -1.80
CA LEU A 177 22.90 -20.27 -0.70
C LEU A 177 22.96 -21.81 -0.59
N ALA A 178 22.98 -22.55 -1.71
CA ALA A 178 23.13 -24.01 -1.67
C ALA A 178 24.43 -24.46 -1.00
N LEU A 179 25.55 -23.76 -1.30
CA LEU A 179 26.85 -24.01 -0.67
C LEU A 179 26.85 -23.67 0.83
N GLN A 180 26.13 -22.62 1.26
CA GLN A 180 26.01 -22.31 2.68
C GLN A 180 25.13 -23.32 3.44
N VAL A 181 23.95 -23.66 2.92
CA VAL A 181 23.02 -24.59 3.59
C VAL A 181 23.61 -25.99 3.67
N SER A 182 24.36 -26.42 2.65
CA SER A 182 25.11 -27.68 2.71
C SER A 182 26.27 -27.66 3.72
N GLN A 183 27.04 -26.57 3.82
CA GLN A 183 28.04 -26.41 4.89
C GLN A 183 27.41 -26.51 6.29
N ILE A 184 26.27 -25.85 6.51
CA ILE A 184 25.53 -25.94 7.79
C ILE A 184 25.03 -27.37 8.02
N CYS A 185 24.40 -27.99 7.03
CA CYS A 185 23.88 -29.36 7.11
C CYS A 185 24.98 -30.39 7.43
N ILE A 186 26.16 -30.26 6.82
CA ILE A 186 27.33 -31.12 7.11
C ILE A 186 27.82 -30.91 8.55
N GLN A 187 27.90 -29.67 9.03
CA GLN A 187 28.35 -29.41 10.41
C GLN A 187 27.33 -29.85 11.47
N VAL A 188 26.03 -29.72 11.21
CA VAL A 188 24.96 -30.19 12.10
C VAL A 188 24.86 -31.73 12.10
N SER A 189 25.15 -32.40 10.98
CA SER A 189 25.08 -33.87 10.87
C SER A 189 26.39 -34.62 11.15
N LYS A 190 27.50 -33.92 11.44
CA LYS A 190 28.86 -34.51 11.55
C LYS A 190 28.98 -35.71 12.50
N HIS A 191 28.24 -35.71 13.61
CA HIS A 191 28.27 -36.78 14.62
C HIS A 191 27.32 -37.94 14.29
N MET A 192 26.42 -37.79 13.31
CA MET A 192 25.41 -38.80 12.94
C MET A 192 25.99 -40.00 12.16
N GLY A 193 27.31 -40.15 12.07
CA GLY A 193 27.97 -41.41 11.69
C GLY A 193 27.74 -41.96 10.27
N GLY A 194 27.01 -41.27 9.39
CA GLY A 194 26.72 -41.79 8.05
C GLY A 194 26.02 -40.85 7.07
N VAL A 195 25.44 -39.73 7.52
CA VAL A 195 24.70 -38.79 6.65
C VAL A 195 25.57 -38.33 5.48
N LYS A 196 25.01 -38.40 4.26
CA LYS A 196 25.67 -37.98 3.02
C LYS A 196 24.93 -36.80 2.42
N VAL A 197 25.50 -35.61 2.57
CA VAL A 197 24.97 -34.35 2.03
C VAL A 197 25.68 -34.04 0.71
N MET A 198 24.92 -33.63 -0.31
CA MET A 198 25.45 -33.16 -1.60
C MET A 198 24.88 -31.79 -1.93
N ALA A 199 25.72 -30.88 -2.43
CA ALA A 199 25.28 -29.64 -3.07
C ALA A 199 25.46 -29.76 -4.58
N THR A 200 24.39 -29.56 -5.36
CA THR A 200 24.43 -29.59 -6.84
C THR A 200 23.76 -28.35 -7.40
N THR A 201 24.47 -27.62 -8.26
CA THR A 201 23.99 -26.32 -8.77
C THR A 201 24.40 -26.11 -10.21
N GLY A 202 23.82 -25.15 -10.91
CA GLY A 202 24.31 -24.76 -12.24
C GLY A 202 25.78 -24.26 -12.30
N GLY A 203 26.49 -24.22 -11.18
CA GLY A 203 27.92 -23.89 -11.08
C GLY A 203 28.84 -25.06 -10.72
N THR A 204 28.32 -26.24 -10.35
CA THR A 204 29.12 -27.47 -10.21
C THR A 204 29.26 -28.17 -11.57
N ASN A 205 30.33 -28.93 -11.79
CA ASN A 205 30.52 -29.70 -13.01
C ASN A 205 29.50 -30.84 -13.09
N LEU A 206 28.78 -30.94 -14.20
CA LEU A 206 27.73 -31.94 -14.36
C LEU A 206 28.28 -33.38 -14.39
N ARG A 207 29.48 -33.61 -14.94
CA ARG A 207 30.10 -34.95 -14.90
C ARG A 207 30.40 -35.37 -13.46
N ASP A 208 30.98 -34.48 -12.67
CA ASP A 208 31.43 -34.77 -11.31
C ASP A 208 30.22 -34.92 -10.38
N ASP A 209 29.15 -34.15 -10.60
CA ASP A 209 27.86 -34.33 -9.93
C ASP A 209 27.23 -35.70 -10.25
N ILE A 210 27.30 -36.17 -11.51
CA ILE A 210 26.79 -37.50 -11.90
C ILE A 210 27.60 -38.60 -11.21
N MET A 211 28.94 -38.54 -11.29
CA MET A 211 29.82 -39.51 -10.62
C MET A 211 29.63 -39.52 -9.10
N ARG A 212 29.34 -38.36 -8.49
CA ARG A 212 29.01 -38.29 -7.06
C ARG A 212 27.64 -38.89 -6.73
N LEU A 213 26.70 -38.97 -7.68
CA LEU A 213 25.39 -39.61 -7.47
C LEU A 213 25.40 -41.13 -7.70
N ASP A 214 26.51 -41.69 -8.20
CA ASP A 214 26.76 -43.15 -8.16
C ASP A 214 27.11 -43.63 -6.73
N GLU A 215 27.64 -42.75 -5.87
CA GLU A 215 27.80 -42.95 -4.43
C GLU A 215 26.53 -42.55 -3.64
N THR A 216 26.31 -43.13 -2.46
CA THR A 216 25.21 -42.76 -1.56
C THR A 216 25.11 -41.26 -1.31
N VAL A 217 23.91 -40.71 -1.52
CA VAL A 217 23.48 -39.37 -1.10
C VAL A 217 22.14 -39.49 -0.39
N HIS A 218 22.08 -39.00 0.85
CA HIS A 218 20.86 -38.98 1.67
C HIS A 218 20.09 -37.66 1.53
N VAL A 219 20.83 -36.54 1.46
CA VAL A 219 20.29 -35.17 1.40
C VAL A 219 20.90 -34.42 0.22
N VAL A 220 20.06 -33.87 -0.65
CA VAL A 220 20.49 -33.04 -1.79
C VAL A 220 20.03 -31.60 -1.60
N ILE A 221 20.94 -30.66 -1.79
CA ILE A 221 20.72 -29.21 -1.62
C ILE A 221 21.03 -28.53 -2.96
N ALA A 222 20.03 -27.94 -3.62
CA ALA A 222 20.13 -27.67 -5.05
C ALA A 222 19.37 -26.45 -5.58
N THR A 223 19.85 -25.93 -6.71
CA THR A 223 19.12 -24.94 -7.54
C THR A 223 18.19 -25.64 -8.53
N PRO A 224 16.91 -25.23 -8.70
CA PRO A 224 15.86 -25.98 -9.40
C PRO A 224 16.30 -26.66 -10.71
N GLY A 225 16.82 -25.89 -11.67
CA GLY A 225 17.14 -26.40 -13.00
C GLY A 225 18.24 -27.48 -13.06
N ARG A 226 19.19 -27.48 -12.11
CA ARG A 226 20.24 -28.52 -12.08
C ARG A 226 19.68 -29.83 -11.54
N ILE A 227 18.90 -29.79 -10.46
CA ILE A 227 18.32 -31.02 -9.92
C ILE A 227 17.22 -31.56 -10.85
N LEU A 228 16.44 -30.71 -11.51
CA LEU A 228 15.48 -31.13 -12.53
C LEU A 228 16.16 -31.82 -13.73
N ASP A 229 17.31 -31.31 -14.19
CA ASP A 229 18.10 -31.95 -15.25
C ASP A 229 18.66 -33.31 -14.81
N LEU A 230 19.15 -33.44 -13.57
CA LEU A 230 19.62 -34.71 -13.00
C LEU A 230 18.49 -35.74 -12.79
N ILE A 231 17.28 -35.29 -12.45
CA ILE A 231 16.07 -36.13 -12.36
C ILE A 231 15.65 -36.59 -13.75
N LYS A 232 15.54 -35.68 -14.72
CA LYS A 232 15.13 -36.00 -16.11
C LYS A 232 16.14 -36.89 -16.84
N LYS A 233 17.41 -36.93 -16.43
CA LYS A 233 18.42 -37.91 -16.89
C LYS A 233 18.37 -39.26 -16.17
N GLY A 234 17.52 -39.44 -15.17
CA GLY A 234 17.44 -40.67 -14.36
C GLY A 234 18.60 -40.88 -13.38
N VAL A 235 19.46 -39.88 -13.18
CA VAL A 235 20.62 -39.95 -12.30
C VAL A 235 20.20 -39.71 -10.84
N ALA A 236 19.48 -38.62 -10.58
CA ALA A 236 18.90 -38.36 -9.27
C ALA A 236 17.60 -39.17 -9.11
N LYS A 237 17.67 -40.28 -8.37
CA LYS A 237 16.53 -41.17 -8.09
C LYS A 237 15.74 -40.63 -6.90
N VAL A 238 14.55 -40.08 -7.16
CA VAL A 238 13.77 -39.28 -6.19
C VAL A 238 12.53 -39.97 -5.63
N ASN A 239 12.29 -41.23 -6.03
CA ASN A 239 11.13 -42.03 -5.62
C ASN A 239 11.05 -42.34 -4.11
N GLN A 240 12.07 -41.99 -3.33
CA GLN A 240 12.13 -42.19 -1.88
C GLN A 240 12.17 -40.88 -1.07
N VAL A 241 12.08 -39.71 -1.73
CA VAL A 241 12.08 -38.41 -1.03
C VAL A 241 10.81 -38.25 -0.20
N GLN A 242 10.98 -38.13 1.12
CA GLN A 242 9.89 -37.94 2.08
C GLN A 242 9.68 -36.49 2.46
N MET A 243 10.72 -35.63 2.36
CA MET A 243 10.67 -34.22 2.76
C MET A 243 11.31 -33.32 1.70
N THR A 244 10.64 -32.22 1.36
CA THR A 244 11.15 -31.19 0.46
C THR A 244 11.01 -29.81 1.09
N VAL A 245 12.14 -29.13 1.28
CA VAL A 245 12.21 -27.76 1.80
C VAL A 245 12.34 -26.77 0.63
N LEU A 246 11.61 -25.66 0.70
CA LEU A 246 11.76 -24.50 -0.18
C LEU A 246 12.20 -23.30 0.67
N ASP A 247 13.41 -22.76 0.46
CA ASP A 247 13.90 -21.55 1.17
C ASP A 247 14.16 -20.39 0.19
N GLU A 248 13.90 -19.15 0.63
CA GLU A 248 13.61 -17.98 -0.23
C GLU A 248 12.55 -18.36 -1.31
N ALA A 249 11.41 -18.91 -0.87
CA ALA A 249 10.36 -19.46 -1.74
C ALA A 249 9.66 -18.44 -2.64
N ASP A 250 9.59 -17.18 -2.22
CA ASP A 250 9.21 -16.03 -3.05
C ASP A 250 10.09 -15.88 -4.32
N LYS A 251 11.31 -16.42 -4.31
CA LYS A 251 12.21 -16.51 -5.47
C LYS A 251 12.17 -17.84 -6.21
N LEU A 252 11.86 -18.93 -5.55
CA LEU A 252 11.62 -20.23 -6.21
C LEU A 252 10.33 -20.23 -7.03
N LEU A 253 9.39 -19.35 -6.68
CA LEU A 253 8.06 -19.22 -7.30
C LEU A 253 7.94 -17.88 -8.05
N SER A 254 9.06 -17.36 -8.58
CA SER A 254 9.03 -16.31 -9.62
C SER A 254 8.60 -16.90 -10.97
N GLN A 255 8.26 -16.03 -11.93
CA GLN A 255 7.91 -16.43 -13.30
C GLN A 255 9.01 -17.30 -13.95
N ASP A 256 10.30 -17.05 -13.66
CA ASP A 256 11.43 -17.79 -14.22
C ASP A 256 11.54 -19.24 -13.72
N PHE A 257 11.04 -19.51 -12.51
CA PHE A 257 11.26 -20.79 -11.80
C PHE A 257 9.99 -21.58 -11.51
N VAL A 258 8.80 -20.97 -11.49
CA VAL A 258 7.56 -21.64 -11.10
C VAL A 258 7.27 -22.89 -11.93
N VAL A 259 7.38 -22.83 -13.26
CA VAL A 259 7.20 -24.00 -14.15
C VAL A 259 8.22 -25.10 -13.84
N MET A 260 9.45 -24.70 -13.48
CA MET A 260 10.55 -25.60 -13.12
C MET A 260 10.33 -26.29 -11.77
N MET A 261 9.61 -25.63 -10.85
CA MET A 261 9.20 -26.18 -9.56
C MET A 261 7.99 -27.12 -9.69
N GLU A 262 7.00 -26.78 -10.51
CA GLU A 262 5.87 -27.67 -10.86
C GLU A 262 6.39 -28.97 -11.50
N ASP A 263 7.25 -28.84 -12.50
CA ASP A 263 7.96 -29.96 -13.13
C ASP A 263 8.66 -30.84 -12.08
N LEU A 264 9.47 -30.25 -11.20
CA LEU A 264 10.21 -30.96 -10.17
C LEU A 264 9.28 -31.71 -9.19
N LEU A 265 8.21 -31.05 -8.74
CA LEU A 265 7.24 -31.62 -7.82
C LEU A 265 6.43 -32.77 -8.44
N SER A 266 6.30 -32.82 -9.77
CA SER A 266 5.63 -33.92 -10.47
C SER A 266 6.41 -35.25 -10.39
N PHE A 267 7.75 -35.21 -10.27
CA PHE A 267 8.61 -36.39 -10.12
C PHE A 267 8.72 -36.91 -8.68
N LEU A 268 8.36 -36.10 -7.68
CA LEU A 268 8.43 -36.49 -6.27
C LEU A 268 7.20 -37.31 -5.84
N PRO A 269 7.31 -38.18 -4.83
CA PRO A 269 6.15 -38.87 -4.24
C PRO A 269 5.01 -37.92 -3.88
N LYS A 270 3.75 -38.36 -4.05
CA LYS A 270 2.56 -37.57 -3.68
C LYS A 270 2.38 -37.43 -2.17
N GLN A 271 2.81 -38.44 -1.41
CA GLN A 271 2.95 -38.38 0.04
C GLN A 271 4.38 -37.95 0.35
N ARG A 272 4.57 -36.63 0.44
CA ARG A 272 5.81 -35.95 0.81
C ARG A 272 5.44 -34.78 1.72
N GLN A 273 6.29 -34.48 2.68
CA GLN A 273 6.16 -33.31 3.53
C GLN A 273 6.82 -32.10 2.86
N ILE A 274 6.12 -30.97 2.77
CA ILE A 274 6.62 -29.72 2.19
C ILE A 274 6.79 -28.66 3.28
N LEU A 275 8.02 -28.16 3.43
CA LEU A 275 8.34 -27.08 4.38
C LEU A 275 8.74 -25.83 3.58
N LEU A 276 7.84 -24.84 3.52
CA LEU A 276 7.99 -23.64 2.71
C LEU A 276 8.37 -22.45 3.60
N TYR A 277 9.56 -21.88 3.38
CA TYR A 277 10.07 -20.70 4.08
C TYR A 277 10.23 -19.52 3.14
N SER A 278 9.62 -18.38 3.51
CA SER A 278 9.65 -17.16 2.71
C SER A 278 9.84 -15.91 3.56
N ALA A 279 10.24 -14.80 2.94
CA ALA A 279 10.16 -13.47 3.55
C ALA A 279 8.84 -12.77 3.19
N THR A 280 8.36 -13.01 1.98
CA THR A 280 7.13 -12.45 1.42
C THR A 280 6.23 -13.53 0.81
N PHE A 281 4.94 -13.25 0.66
CA PHE A 281 3.96 -14.16 0.07
C PHE A 281 3.20 -13.48 -1.09
N PRO A 282 3.88 -13.24 -2.24
CA PRO A 282 3.18 -12.80 -3.46
C PRO A 282 2.20 -13.87 -3.96
N LEU A 283 1.30 -13.48 -4.86
CA LEU A 283 0.23 -14.34 -5.39
C LEU A 283 0.72 -15.68 -5.98
N SER A 284 1.96 -15.76 -6.49
CA SER A 284 2.54 -17.02 -6.97
C SER A 284 2.81 -18.02 -5.85
N VAL A 285 3.24 -17.56 -4.66
CA VAL A 285 3.38 -18.42 -3.48
C VAL A 285 2.02 -18.89 -3.00
N GLN A 286 1.01 -18.01 -2.97
CA GLN A 286 -0.36 -18.35 -2.57
C GLN A 286 -1.00 -19.38 -3.52
N LYS A 287 -0.82 -19.24 -4.84
CA LYS A 287 -1.27 -20.24 -5.83
C LYS A 287 -0.60 -21.60 -5.60
N PHE A 288 0.72 -21.61 -5.39
CA PHE A 288 1.48 -22.83 -5.12
C PHE A 288 1.08 -23.52 -3.80
N MET A 289 0.83 -22.74 -2.74
CA MET A 289 0.30 -23.24 -1.46
C MET A 289 -0.99 -24.03 -1.67
N SER A 290 -1.97 -23.43 -2.34
CA SER A 290 -3.28 -24.04 -2.60
C SER A 290 -3.22 -25.31 -3.46
N SER A 291 -2.22 -25.41 -4.35
CA SER A 291 -2.02 -26.59 -5.21
C SER A 291 -1.28 -27.75 -4.56
N HIS A 292 -0.33 -27.48 -3.64
CA HIS A 292 0.64 -28.49 -3.18
C HIS A 292 0.69 -28.76 -1.69
N LEU A 293 0.32 -27.82 -0.81
CA LEU A 293 0.50 -27.95 0.64
C LEU A 293 -0.74 -28.55 1.32
N GLN A 294 -0.56 -29.62 2.08
CA GLN A 294 -1.64 -30.42 2.65
C GLN A 294 -2.02 -29.93 4.06
N LYS A 295 -2.90 -28.90 4.10
CA LYS A 295 -3.31 -28.21 5.35
C LYS A 295 -2.07 -27.79 6.16
N PRO A 296 -1.21 -26.88 5.64
CA PRO A 296 0.01 -26.50 6.31
C PRO A 296 -0.26 -25.89 7.70
N TYR A 297 0.72 -25.94 8.58
CA TYR A 297 0.76 -25.11 9.78
C TYR A 297 1.41 -23.76 9.43
N GLU A 298 0.71 -22.67 9.69
CA GLU A 298 1.15 -21.33 9.32
C GLU A 298 1.89 -20.66 10.48
N ILE A 299 3.18 -20.36 10.28
CA ILE A 299 4.06 -19.70 11.22
C ILE A 299 4.33 -18.29 10.68
N ASN A 300 3.64 -17.27 11.19
CA ASN A 300 3.97 -15.88 10.90
C ASN A 300 4.70 -15.23 12.09
N LEU A 301 6.02 -15.07 11.95
CA LEU A 301 6.85 -14.33 12.92
C LEU A 301 7.21 -12.93 12.40
N MET A 302 6.32 -12.34 11.58
CA MET A 302 6.46 -11.00 11.00
C MET A 302 5.13 -10.23 11.05
N GLU A 303 4.99 -9.39 12.07
CA GLU A 303 3.93 -8.37 12.16
C GLU A 303 4.13 -7.27 11.08
N GLU A 304 5.39 -6.95 10.79
CA GLU A 304 5.79 -5.88 9.87
C GLU A 304 6.87 -6.33 8.87
N LEU A 305 7.02 -5.58 7.79
CA LEU A 305 8.12 -5.70 6.83
C LEU A 305 9.39 -4.92 7.26
N THR A 306 9.55 -4.65 8.55
CA THR A 306 10.66 -3.90 9.14
C THR A 306 11.71 -4.84 9.76
N LEU A 307 12.97 -4.41 9.80
CA LEU A 307 14.03 -5.13 10.54
C LEU A 307 14.26 -4.48 11.90
N LYS A 308 13.58 -4.99 12.93
CA LYS A 308 13.89 -4.67 14.33
C LYS A 308 15.41 -4.90 14.55
N GLY A 309 16.10 -3.90 15.12
CA GLY A 309 17.56 -3.87 15.31
C GLY A 309 18.39 -3.14 14.24
N VAL A 310 17.82 -2.81 13.08
CA VAL A 310 18.58 -2.18 11.98
C VAL A 310 18.26 -0.68 11.90
N THR A 311 19.20 0.17 12.30
CA THR A 311 19.09 1.63 12.19
C THR A 311 19.18 2.05 10.72
N GLN A 312 18.16 2.71 10.19
CA GLN A 312 18.05 3.02 8.75
C GLN A 312 18.02 4.53 8.50
N TYR A 313 19.10 5.07 7.94
CA TYR A 313 19.21 6.46 7.52
C TYR A 313 18.98 6.62 6.01
N TYR A 314 18.61 7.81 5.56
CA TYR A 314 18.69 8.23 4.16
C TYR A 314 19.34 9.61 4.02
N ALA A 315 20.05 9.82 2.91
CA ALA A 315 20.59 11.11 2.50
C ALA A 315 20.25 11.34 1.03
N TYR A 316 19.36 12.30 0.74
CA TYR A 316 19.02 12.67 -0.64
C TYR A 316 20.25 13.16 -1.40
N VAL A 317 20.53 12.56 -2.57
CA VAL A 317 21.70 12.88 -3.38
C VAL A 317 21.42 12.74 -4.86
N THR A 318 21.87 13.70 -5.67
CA THR A 318 21.87 13.52 -7.12
C THR A 318 22.88 12.43 -7.52
N GLU A 319 22.69 11.81 -8.68
CA GLU A 319 23.64 10.82 -9.24
C GLU A 319 25.09 11.32 -9.25
N ARG A 320 25.30 12.61 -9.55
CA ARG A 320 26.63 13.25 -9.56
C ARG A 320 27.23 13.36 -8.15
N GLN A 321 26.40 13.49 -7.11
CA GLN A 321 26.83 13.63 -5.72
C GLN A 321 26.99 12.29 -4.98
N LYS A 322 26.40 11.18 -5.45
CA LYS A 322 26.44 9.87 -4.77
C LYS A 322 27.86 9.43 -4.36
N VAL A 323 28.87 9.61 -5.21
CA VAL A 323 30.27 9.24 -4.88
C VAL A 323 30.86 10.16 -3.81
N HIS A 324 30.52 11.47 -3.82
CA HIS A 324 30.95 12.40 -2.78
C HIS A 324 30.27 12.09 -1.43
N CYS A 325 28.99 11.76 -1.44
CA CYS A 325 28.27 11.29 -0.25
C CYS A 325 28.86 9.97 0.28
N LEU A 326 29.16 9.01 -0.58
CA LEU A 326 29.82 7.75 -0.20
C LEU A 326 31.16 8.00 0.51
N ASN A 327 31.98 8.94 0.01
CA ASN A 327 33.19 9.38 0.71
C ASN A 327 32.87 9.95 2.10
N THR A 328 31.87 10.83 2.21
CA THR A 328 31.45 11.41 3.51
C THR A 328 30.96 10.34 4.49
N LEU A 329 30.26 9.30 4.03
CA LEU A 329 29.86 8.16 4.84
C LEU A 329 31.07 7.34 5.29
N PHE A 330 32.01 7.06 4.40
CA PHE A 330 33.25 6.35 4.71
C PHE A 330 34.18 7.12 5.67
N SER A 331 34.15 8.45 5.65
CA SER A 331 34.90 9.29 6.60
C SER A 331 34.20 9.49 7.95
N ARG A 332 32.87 9.35 8.05
CA ARG A 332 32.10 9.58 9.29
C ARG A 332 31.65 8.30 10.02
N LEU A 333 31.57 7.15 9.34
CA LEU A 333 31.08 5.90 9.92
C LEU A 333 32.22 4.94 10.25
N GLN A 334 32.23 4.38 11.47
CA GLN A 334 33.10 3.26 11.82
C GLN A 334 32.59 1.97 11.15
N ILE A 335 33.09 1.70 9.95
CA ILE A 335 32.80 0.51 9.15
C ILE A 335 33.83 -0.57 9.46
N ASN A 336 33.38 -1.75 9.90
CA ASN A 336 34.22 -2.94 9.96
C ASN A 336 34.36 -3.50 8.53
N GLN A 337 33.30 -4.13 8.00
CA GLN A 337 33.11 -4.32 6.56
C GLN A 337 31.79 -3.68 6.09
N SER A 338 31.72 -3.29 4.82
CA SER A 338 30.46 -2.87 4.19
C SER A 338 30.13 -3.63 2.90
N ILE A 339 28.83 -3.69 2.59
CA ILE A 339 28.33 -4.12 1.29
C ILE A 339 27.63 -2.92 0.62
N ILE A 340 28.03 -2.62 -0.62
CA ILE A 340 27.52 -1.53 -1.44
C ILE A 340 26.69 -2.12 -2.58
N PHE A 341 25.40 -1.83 -2.62
CA PHE A 341 24.50 -2.34 -3.67
C PHE A 341 24.30 -1.35 -4.82
N CYS A 342 24.50 -1.84 -6.04
CA CYS A 342 24.16 -1.14 -7.29
C CYS A 342 23.15 -1.96 -8.11
N ASN A 343 22.31 -1.29 -8.88
CA ASN A 343 21.21 -1.93 -9.62
C ASN A 343 21.66 -2.60 -10.94
N SER A 344 22.91 -2.42 -11.39
CA SER A 344 23.41 -3.06 -12.62
C SER A 344 24.88 -3.47 -12.53
N SER A 345 25.25 -4.51 -13.30
CA SER A 345 26.64 -5.01 -13.40
C SER A 345 27.63 -3.91 -13.82
N GLN A 346 27.22 -3.02 -14.73
CA GLN A 346 28.07 -1.93 -15.22
C GLN A 346 28.30 -0.87 -14.15
N ARG A 347 27.28 -0.55 -13.34
CA ARG A 347 27.42 0.38 -12.20
C ARG A 347 28.29 -0.21 -11.09
N VAL A 348 28.22 -1.52 -10.84
CA VAL A 348 29.14 -2.23 -9.93
C VAL A 348 30.61 -2.03 -10.37
N GLU A 349 30.94 -2.32 -11.63
CA GLU A 349 32.30 -2.15 -12.14
C GLU A 349 32.78 -0.68 -12.09
N LEU A 350 31.95 0.26 -12.54
CA LEU A 350 32.30 1.68 -12.59
C LEU A 350 32.50 2.27 -11.19
N LEU A 351 31.62 1.94 -10.24
CA LEU A 351 31.75 2.40 -8.86
C LEU A 351 32.99 1.80 -8.20
N ALA A 352 33.21 0.49 -8.33
CA ALA A 352 34.39 -0.18 -7.76
C ALA A 352 35.69 0.41 -8.29
N LYS A 353 35.81 0.59 -9.61
CA LYS A 353 36.96 1.27 -10.24
C LYS A 353 37.14 2.69 -9.68
N LYS A 354 36.04 3.44 -9.49
CA LYS A 354 36.09 4.83 -8.99
C LYS A 354 36.46 4.94 -7.50
N ILE A 355 35.97 4.06 -6.63
CA ILE A 355 36.31 4.11 -5.20
C ILE A 355 37.69 3.54 -4.90
N SER A 356 38.18 2.55 -5.67
CA SER A 356 39.58 2.12 -5.60
C SER A 356 40.55 3.23 -6.04
N GLN A 357 40.20 4.02 -7.06
CA GLN A 357 40.95 5.25 -7.42
C GLN A 357 40.95 6.31 -6.31
N LEU A 358 39.95 6.31 -5.42
CA LEU A 358 39.85 7.19 -4.25
C LEU A 358 40.50 6.58 -2.99
N GLY A 359 41.23 5.46 -3.14
CA GLY A 359 41.99 4.82 -2.05
C GLY A 359 41.21 3.79 -1.22
N TYR A 360 39.94 3.53 -1.52
CA TYR A 360 39.14 2.58 -0.73
C TYR A 360 39.43 1.14 -1.11
N SER A 361 39.80 0.32 -0.11
CA SER A 361 39.86 -1.14 -0.23
C SER A 361 38.47 -1.70 -0.56
N CYS A 362 38.27 -2.14 -1.79
CA CYS A 362 37.06 -2.83 -2.21
C CYS A 362 37.33 -3.97 -3.20
N PHE A 363 36.44 -4.96 -3.19
CA PHE A 363 36.24 -5.87 -4.31
C PHE A 363 34.83 -5.68 -4.89
N TYR A 364 34.55 -6.35 -6.02
CA TYR A 364 33.25 -6.29 -6.66
C TYR A 364 32.78 -7.63 -7.21
N ILE A 365 31.47 -7.89 -7.20
CA ILE A 365 30.87 -9.13 -7.73
C ILE A 365 29.55 -8.82 -8.48
N HIS A 366 29.43 -9.29 -9.73
CA HIS A 366 28.21 -9.18 -10.54
C HIS A 366 28.07 -10.34 -11.54
N ALA A 367 26.88 -10.48 -12.13
CA ALA A 367 26.46 -11.69 -12.83
C ALA A 367 27.33 -12.07 -14.05
N LYS A 368 27.92 -11.08 -14.72
CA LYS A 368 28.78 -11.27 -15.91
C LYS A 368 30.15 -11.90 -15.62
N MET A 369 30.54 -12.06 -14.35
CA MET A 369 31.83 -12.66 -13.97
C MET A 369 31.80 -14.20 -14.01
N ARG A 370 32.93 -14.84 -14.35
CA ARG A 370 33.11 -16.30 -14.26
C ARG A 370 32.92 -16.79 -12.81
N GLN A 371 32.23 -17.92 -12.62
CA GLN A 371 31.87 -18.43 -11.28
C GLN A 371 33.08 -18.62 -10.37
N GLU A 372 34.17 -19.21 -10.87
CA GLU A 372 35.44 -19.38 -10.13
C GLU A 372 35.95 -18.06 -9.53
N HIS A 373 35.93 -16.99 -10.32
CA HIS A 373 36.39 -15.67 -9.89
C HIS A 373 35.43 -15.06 -8.86
N ARG A 374 34.11 -15.24 -9.04
CA ARG A 374 33.11 -14.82 -8.04
C ARG A 374 33.29 -15.57 -6.71
N ASN A 375 33.54 -16.88 -6.75
CA ASN A 375 33.79 -17.70 -5.57
C ASN A 375 35.06 -17.25 -4.83
N ARG A 376 36.15 -16.98 -5.56
CA ARG A 376 37.39 -16.41 -4.98
C ARG A 376 37.12 -15.05 -4.32
N VAL A 377 36.58 -14.08 -5.06
CA VAL A 377 36.33 -12.73 -4.54
C VAL A 377 35.41 -12.75 -3.31
N PHE A 378 34.42 -13.63 -3.30
CA PHE A 378 33.54 -13.82 -2.15
C PHE A 378 34.27 -14.40 -0.93
N HIS A 379 35.04 -15.47 -1.12
CA HIS A 379 35.87 -16.08 -0.09
C HIS A 379 36.86 -15.07 0.52
N ASP A 380 37.53 -14.29 -0.33
CA ASP A 380 38.55 -13.33 0.06
C ASP A 380 37.92 -12.15 0.83
N PHE A 381 36.72 -11.69 0.45
CA PHE A 381 35.95 -10.73 1.25
C PHE A 381 35.49 -11.31 2.59
N ARG A 382 34.97 -12.55 2.62
CA ARG A 382 34.54 -13.24 3.86
C ARG A 382 35.70 -13.41 4.85
N ASN A 383 36.92 -13.57 4.36
CA ASN A 383 38.14 -13.68 5.17
C ASN A 383 38.77 -12.32 5.53
N GLY A 384 38.10 -11.19 5.24
CA GLY A 384 38.55 -9.85 5.63
C GLY A 384 39.61 -9.21 4.73
N LEU A 385 39.97 -9.81 3.58
CA LEU A 385 41.04 -9.31 2.71
C LEU A 385 40.68 -8.00 1.98
N CYS A 386 39.41 -7.59 2.00
CA CYS A 386 39.02 -6.22 1.67
C CYS A 386 37.90 -5.71 2.60
N ARG A 387 37.77 -4.38 2.69
CA ARG A 387 36.83 -3.73 3.62
C ARG A 387 35.43 -3.54 3.04
N ASN A 388 35.28 -3.48 1.71
CA ASN A 388 34.01 -3.17 1.06
C ASN A 388 33.73 -4.09 -0.14
N LEU A 389 32.49 -4.56 -0.28
CA LEU A 389 32.05 -5.35 -1.44
C LEU A 389 31.00 -4.59 -2.26
N VAL A 390 31.31 -4.26 -3.52
CA VAL A 390 30.35 -3.66 -4.46
C VAL A 390 29.63 -4.77 -5.24
N CYS A 391 28.30 -4.84 -5.20
CA CYS A 391 27.58 -5.95 -5.85
C CYS A 391 26.17 -5.62 -6.33
N THR A 392 25.61 -6.55 -7.14
CA THR A 392 24.18 -6.58 -7.48
C THR A 392 23.40 -7.56 -6.61
N ASP A 393 22.08 -7.44 -6.62
CA ASP A 393 21.10 -8.24 -5.83
C ASP A 393 21.22 -9.76 -5.89
N LEU A 394 21.94 -10.29 -6.89
CA LEU A 394 22.12 -11.72 -7.09
C LEU A 394 23.11 -12.34 -6.09
N PHE A 395 24.05 -11.55 -5.53
CA PHE A 395 25.27 -12.08 -4.92
C PHE A 395 25.31 -12.19 -3.40
N THR A 396 24.31 -11.68 -2.69
CA THR A 396 24.31 -11.67 -1.22
C THR A 396 23.09 -12.36 -0.61
N ARG A 397 22.16 -12.85 -1.44
CA ARG A 397 21.02 -13.68 -1.02
C ARG A 397 21.51 -14.97 -0.35
N GLY A 398 20.79 -15.45 0.67
CA GLY A 398 21.28 -16.50 1.57
C GLY A 398 22.48 -16.18 2.48
N ILE A 399 23.48 -15.42 1.99
CA ILE A 399 24.83 -15.25 2.58
C ILE A 399 24.86 -14.57 3.96
N ASP A 400 25.77 -15.06 4.82
CA ASP A 400 26.18 -14.52 6.12
C ASP A 400 27.65 -14.02 6.12
N ILE A 401 27.91 -12.83 6.68
CA ILE A 401 29.25 -12.33 7.02
C ILE A 401 29.14 -11.47 8.29
N GLN A 402 29.55 -12.02 9.43
CA GLN A 402 29.37 -11.38 10.75
C GLN A 402 30.10 -10.04 10.95
N ALA A 403 31.10 -9.73 10.10
CA ALA A 403 31.86 -8.48 10.15
C ALA A 403 31.21 -7.32 9.38
N VAL A 404 30.15 -7.57 8.59
CA VAL A 404 29.45 -6.51 7.83
C VAL A 404 28.47 -5.75 8.73
N ASN A 405 28.94 -4.66 9.34
CA ASN A 405 28.12 -3.82 10.22
C ASN A 405 27.36 -2.69 9.48
N VAL A 406 27.70 -2.44 8.20
CA VAL A 406 27.06 -1.41 7.37
C VAL A 406 26.67 -1.94 5.98
N VAL A 407 25.43 -1.70 5.58
CA VAL A 407 24.97 -1.85 4.19
C VAL A 407 24.64 -0.48 3.60
N ILE A 408 25.15 -0.22 2.40
CA ILE A 408 24.92 1.01 1.64
C ILE A 408 24.13 0.68 0.37
N ASN A 409 22.96 1.29 0.22
CA ASN A 409 22.21 1.26 -1.03
C ASN A 409 22.66 2.42 -1.91
N PHE A 410 23.73 2.23 -2.69
CA PHE A 410 24.24 3.23 -3.63
C PHE A 410 23.24 3.50 -4.74
N ASP A 411 22.60 2.43 -5.24
CA ASP A 411 21.34 2.52 -5.96
C ASP A 411 20.22 1.98 -5.08
N PHE A 412 19.10 2.70 -4.99
CA PHE A 412 17.94 2.20 -4.24
C PHE A 412 17.24 1.06 -5.02
N PRO A 413 16.85 -0.04 -4.36
CA PRO A 413 16.22 -1.17 -5.04
C PRO A 413 14.78 -0.85 -5.45
N LYS A 414 14.36 -1.28 -6.65
CA LYS A 414 13.03 -0.97 -7.20
C LYS A 414 11.83 -1.69 -6.52
N LEU A 415 12.07 -2.54 -5.51
CA LEU A 415 11.05 -3.37 -4.84
C LEU A 415 11.37 -3.49 -3.34
N GLY A 416 10.33 -3.40 -2.49
CA GLY A 416 10.48 -3.49 -1.02
C GLY A 416 10.97 -4.85 -0.51
N GLU A 417 10.61 -5.93 -1.20
CA GLU A 417 11.16 -7.27 -0.97
C GLU A 417 12.68 -7.29 -1.23
N THR A 418 13.13 -6.77 -2.38
CA THR A 418 14.56 -6.63 -2.69
C THR A 418 15.29 -5.76 -1.66
N TYR A 419 14.66 -4.68 -1.17
CA TYR A 419 15.18 -3.89 -0.06
C TYR A 419 15.39 -4.74 1.19
N LEU A 420 14.40 -5.52 1.61
CA LEU A 420 14.46 -6.42 2.77
C LEU A 420 15.56 -7.49 2.61
N HIS A 421 15.75 -8.07 1.42
CA HIS A 421 16.87 -8.99 1.17
C HIS A 421 18.25 -8.32 1.29
N ARG A 422 18.39 -7.04 0.89
CA ARG A 422 19.65 -6.28 1.00
C ARG A 422 19.97 -5.88 2.43
N ILE A 423 19.00 -5.35 3.18
CA ILE A 423 19.23 -4.90 4.56
C ILE A 423 19.30 -6.07 5.56
N GLY A 424 18.67 -7.20 5.27
CA GLY A 424 18.75 -8.45 6.04
C GLY A 424 20.11 -9.18 6.00
N ARG A 425 21.20 -8.44 5.73
CA ARG A 425 22.60 -8.91 5.77
C ARG A 425 23.33 -8.39 7.01
N SER A 426 22.99 -7.19 7.49
CA SER A 426 23.52 -6.63 8.74
C SER A 426 22.42 -6.65 9.79
N GLY A 427 22.56 -7.51 10.80
CA GLY A 427 21.57 -7.74 11.86
C GLY A 427 21.05 -9.18 11.98
N ARG A 428 21.77 -10.14 11.38
CA ARG A 428 21.51 -11.58 11.58
C ARG A 428 21.75 -12.00 13.02
N PHE A 429 20.96 -12.96 13.51
CA PHE A 429 20.84 -13.30 14.94
C PHE A 429 20.52 -12.11 15.86
N GLY A 430 19.94 -11.03 15.30
CA GLY A 430 19.35 -9.92 16.04
C GLY A 430 20.31 -8.81 16.44
N HIS A 431 21.51 -8.77 15.85
CA HIS A 431 22.53 -7.77 16.18
C HIS A 431 22.19 -6.36 15.66
N LEU A 432 22.63 -5.32 16.39
CA LEU A 432 22.47 -3.93 15.96
C LEU A 432 23.38 -3.59 14.76
N ALA A 433 22.82 -2.90 13.76
CA ALA A 433 23.55 -2.49 12.55
C ALA A 433 23.08 -1.12 12.01
N LYS A 434 23.96 -0.41 11.30
CA LYS A 434 23.67 0.90 10.69
C LYS A 434 23.61 0.78 9.17
N VAL A 435 22.45 1.04 8.59
CA VAL A 435 22.20 1.06 7.14
C VAL A 435 22.05 2.49 6.68
N THR A 436 22.70 2.84 5.57
CA THR A 436 22.59 4.17 4.97
C THR A 436 22.12 4.08 3.53
N LYS A 437 20.97 4.70 3.25
CA LYS A 437 20.39 4.84 1.92
C LYS A 437 20.97 6.10 1.26
N THR A 438 21.42 6.01 0.02
CA THR A 438 21.74 7.18 -0.83
C THR A 438 20.82 7.15 -2.05
N PRO A 439 19.57 7.63 -1.94
CA PRO A 439 18.62 7.58 -3.05
C PRO A 439 19.06 8.50 -4.17
N SER A 440 18.99 8.00 -5.41
CA SER A 440 18.66 8.84 -6.57
C SER A 440 17.14 9.10 -6.59
N HIS A 441 16.69 10.12 -7.33
CA HIS A 441 15.28 10.57 -7.40
C HIS A 441 14.32 9.61 -8.14
N GLU A 442 14.47 8.29 -7.97
CA GLU A 442 13.59 7.26 -8.54
C GLU A 442 13.09 6.30 -7.43
N GLN A 443 12.08 6.71 -6.64
CA GLN A 443 10.87 5.90 -6.31
C GLN A 443 9.98 6.55 -5.21
N PRO A 444 8.68 6.18 -5.14
CA PRO A 444 7.74 6.69 -4.14
C PRO A 444 7.85 5.98 -2.78
N ALA A 445 7.05 6.45 -1.81
CA ALA A 445 7.09 6.00 -0.43
C ALA A 445 6.65 4.54 -0.23
N LEU A 446 7.55 3.73 0.34
CA LEU A 446 7.17 2.58 1.17
C LEU A 446 6.83 3.11 2.57
N SER A 447 5.72 2.65 3.15
CA SER A 447 5.15 3.15 4.39
C SER A 447 6.08 3.02 5.61
N PRO A 448 6.26 4.08 6.41
CA PRO A 448 6.96 4.01 7.69
C PRO A 448 6.00 3.60 8.82
N PHE A 449 6.22 2.41 9.38
CA PHE A 449 5.70 1.98 10.69
C PHE A 449 6.88 1.83 11.67
N PRO A 450 6.66 1.91 13.00
CA PRO A 450 5.90 2.92 13.72
C PRO A 450 6.77 3.55 14.83
N PHE A 451 6.30 4.61 15.50
CA PHE A 451 6.98 5.14 16.69
C PHE A 451 6.56 4.38 17.96
N ALA A 452 7.55 3.91 18.71
CA ALA A 452 7.40 3.57 20.13
C ALA A 452 7.27 4.87 20.97
N PRO A 453 6.62 4.84 22.15
CA PRO A 453 6.31 6.04 22.91
C PRO A 453 7.56 6.76 23.43
N PHE A 454 7.69 8.05 23.11
CA PHE A 454 8.71 8.94 23.68
C PHE A 454 8.24 9.52 25.01
N LEU A 455 8.60 8.86 26.12
CA LEU A 455 8.80 9.55 27.39
C LEU A 455 10.18 10.24 27.36
N PRO A 456 10.33 11.45 27.93
CA PRO A 456 11.59 12.20 27.84
C PRO A 456 12.59 11.83 28.96
N PRO A 457 13.79 11.30 28.64
CA PRO A 457 14.96 11.46 29.50
C PRO A 457 15.57 12.85 29.26
N SER A 458 15.93 13.56 30.33
CA SER A 458 16.52 14.89 30.27
C SER A 458 18.02 14.88 29.91
N ASN A 459 18.50 16.00 29.37
CA ASN A 459 19.92 16.39 29.23
C ASN A 459 20.83 15.55 28.30
N VAL A 460 20.73 15.78 26.98
CA VAL A 460 21.91 15.80 26.08
C VAL A 460 21.80 17.05 25.18
N GLN A 461 22.94 17.66 24.83
CA GLN A 461 23.01 18.94 24.11
C GLN A 461 22.80 18.82 22.59
N SER A 462 22.57 19.98 21.97
CA SER A 462 22.18 20.20 20.57
C SER A 462 23.21 19.79 19.51
N GLU A 463 22.71 19.31 18.36
CA GLU A 463 23.28 19.67 17.06
C GLU A 463 22.15 19.77 16.02
N THR A 464 21.94 20.97 15.45
CA THR A 464 20.77 21.28 14.60
C THR A 464 21.12 21.25 13.12
N ALA A 465 20.51 20.36 12.35
CA ALA A 465 20.64 20.33 10.89
C ALA A 465 19.51 21.12 10.22
N VAL A 466 19.84 22.24 9.57
CA VAL A 466 18.88 23.07 8.82
C VAL A 466 18.45 22.36 7.53
N LEU A 467 17.14 22.25 7.31
CA LEU A 467 16.58 21.72 6.07
C LEU A 467 16.43 22.84 5.04
N LEU A 468 17.08 22.72 3.89
CA LEU A 468 16.78 23.49 2.69
C LEU A 468 16.34 22.52 1.60
N VAL A 469 15.14 22.75 1.05
CA VAL A 469 14.51 21.88 0.05
C VAL A 469 14.56 22.57 -1.31
N SER A 470 14.99 21.83 -2.33
CA SER A 470 14.78 22.16 -3.74
C SER A 470 14.17 20.96 -4.45
N SER A 471 13.14 21.20 -5.25
CA SER A 471 12.33 20.18 -5.92
C SER A 471 13.01 19.58 -7.16
N GLU A 472 12.82 18.28 -7.38
CA GLU A 472 12.46 17.74 -8.71
C GLU A 472 11.95 16.28 -8.60
N ASN A 473 10.81 16.04 -9.24
CA ASN A 473 10.12 14.78 -9.57
C ASN A 473 10.31 13.54 -8.67
N VAL A 474 9.27 13.26 -7.88
CA VAL A 474 8.98 11.94 -7.32
C VAL A 474 8.22 11.11 -8.36
N VAL A 475 8.64 9.86 -8.59
CA VAL A 475 7.88 8.90 -9.41
C VAL A 475 6.63 8.48 -8.65
N LEU A 476 5.49 9.16 -8.89
CA LEU A 476 4.24 8.87 -8.20
C LEU A 476 3.60 7.56 -8.67
N PRO A 477 2.87 6.85 -7.79
CA PRO A 477 2.14 5.63 -8.16
C PRO A 477 0.94 5.93 -9.08
N PRO A 478 0.46 4.92 -9.86
CA PRO A 478 -0.79 5.02 -10.63
C PRO A 478 -2.02 5.03 -9.69
N PRO A 479 -3.23 5.33 -10.20
CA PRO A 479 -4.48 5.33 -9.43
C PRO A 479 -4.80 4.01 -8.72
N CYS A 480 -4.46 2.88 -9.35
CA CYS A 480 -4.46 1.54 -8.77
C CYS A 480 -3.49 0.63 -9.57
N ASP A 481 -3.27 -0.61 -9.14
CA ASP A 481 -2.35 -1.56 -9.79
C ASP A 481 -2.90 -2.25 -11.07
N SER A 482 -4.06 -1.84 -11.59
CA SER A 482 -4.62 -2.40 -12.83
C SER A 482 -4.12 -1.69 -14.09
N GLU A 483 -3.36 -2.42 -14.93
CA GLU A 483 -2.95 -2.00 -16.29
C GLU A 483 -4.09 -2.08 -17.34
N ILE A 484 -5.34 -2.30 -16.89
CA ILE A 484 -6.56 -2.25 -17.71
C ILE A 484 -7.46 -1.08 -17.28
N TYR A 485 -7.63 -0.87 -15.98
CA TYR A 485 -8.59 0.09 -15.43
C TYR A 485 -7.96 1.36 -14.82
N CYS A 486 -6.64 1.41 -14.60
CA CYS A 486 -5.99 2.50 -13.88
C CYS A 486 -4.74 3.06 -14.57
N SER A 487 -4.11 2.28 -15.43
CA SER A 487 -2.94 2.66 -16.24
C SER A 487 -2.86 1.77 -17.49
N GLY A 488 -1.78 1.86 -18.24
CA GLY A 488 -1.49 0.95 -19.37
C GLY A 488 -2.15 1.34 -20.70
N PRO A 489 -1.75 0.68 -21.80
CA PRO A 489 -2.14 1.06 -23.15
C PRO A 489 -3.60 0.71 -23.49
N ILE A 490 -4.23 -0.21 -22.74
CA ILE A 490 -5.65 -0.57 -22.90
C ILE A 490 -6.52 0.62 -22.51
N LEU A 491 -6.32 1.16 -21.30
CA LEU A 491 -7.02 2.35 -20.83
C LEU A 491 -6.80 3.53 -21.78
N ASP A 492 -5.53 3.84 -22.08
CA ASP A 492 -5.19 5.04 -22.86
C ASP A 492 -5.80 5.03 -24.26
N GLN A 493 -5.72 3.92 -25.01
CA GLN A 493 -6.29 3.86 -26.36
C GLN A 493 -7.82 3.78 -26.37
N ILE A 494 -8.45 3.12 -25.39
CA ILE A 494 -9.91 3.00 -25.34
C ILE A 494 -10.57 4.34 -24.99
N GLN A 495 -10.08 5.04 -23.97
CA GLN A 495 -10.62 6.35 -23.59
C GLN A 495 -10.33 7.39 -24.68
N ARG A 496 -9.10 7.46 -25.23
CA ARG A 496 -8.79 8.37 -26.37
C ARG A 496 -9.61 8.11 -27.62
N ALA A 497 -10.06 6.88 -27.85
CA ALA A 497 -10.96 6.58 -28.97
C ALA A 497 -12.40 7.10 -28.76
N LYS A 498 -12.74 7.63 -27.57
CA LYS A 498 -14.06 8.13 -27.13
C LYS A 498 -15.20 7.22 -27.58
N LEU A 499 -15.07 5.92 -27.26
CA LEU A 499 -16.05 4.89 -27.64
C LEU A 499 -17.41 5.08 -26.95
N TYR A 500 -17.38 5.66 -25.76
CA TYR A 500 -18.54 6.05 -24.96
C TYR A 500 -18.47 7.55 -24.67
N GLU A 501 -19.61 8.14 -24.30
CA GLU A 501 -19.70 9.57 -23.93
C GLU A 501 -19.27 9.83 -22.48
N ASP A 502 -19.26 8.79 -21.64
CA ASP A 502 -18.83 8.81 -20.24
C ASP A 502 -17.63 7.87 -20.06
N ASP A 503 -16.46 8.41 -19.70
CA ASP A 503 -15.23 7.65 -19.45
C ASP A 503 -15.41 6.61 -18.31
N LYS A 504 -16.28 6.87 -17.32
CA LYS A 504 -16.63 5.91 -16.26
C LYS A 504 -17.26 4.63 -16.82
N TYR A 505 -17.93 4.70 -17.98
CA TYR A 505 -18.58 3.54 -18.59
C TYR A 505 -17.59 2.42 -18.89
N PHE A 506 -16.40 2.73 -19.43
CA PHE A 506 -15.39 1.70 -19.72
C PHE A 506 -14.79 1.13 -18.43
N VAL A 507 -14.40 1.99 -17.48
CA VAL A 507 -13.75 1.53 -16.24
C VAL A 507 -14.70 0.79 -15.29
N ASP A 508 -16.02 0.87 -15.49
CA ASP A 508 -17.00 0.05 -14.78
C ASP A 508 -17.32 -1.32 -15.44
N MET A 509 -16.83 -1.59 -16.66
CA MET A 509 -17.10 -2.86 -17.37
C MET A 509 -16.44 -4.05 -16.66
N LYS A 510 -17.11 -5.21 -16.60
CA LYS A 510 -16.52 -6.49 -16.14
C LYS A 510 -15.67 -7.15 -17.24
N LEU A 511 -14.57 -7.81 -16.88
CA LEU A 511 -13.80 -8.68 -17.77
C LEU A 511 -14.44 -10.07 -17.90
N LYS A 512 -14.55 -10.60 -19.12
CA LYS A 512 -15.06 -11.97 -19.40
C LYS A 512 -14.02 -13.07 -19.15
N VAL A 513 -12.74 -12.73 -19.17
CA VAL A 513 -11.60 -13.65 -18.98
C VAL A 513 -10.49 -12.94 -18.21
N SER A 514 -9.53 -13.70 -17.67
CA SER A 514 -8.43 -13.17 -16.85
C SER A 514 -7.63 -12.04 -17.54
N PRO A 515 -7.19 -11.00 -16.80
CA PRO A 515 -6.40 -9.89 -17.34
C PRO A 515 -5.26 -10.29 -18.27
N ASP A 516 -4.48 -11.33 -17.91
CA ASP A 516 -3.34 -11.82 -18.69
C ASP A 516 -3.70 -12.16 -20.15
N ILE A 517 -4.91 -12.70 -20.38
CA ILE A 517 -5.42 -13.05 -21.71
C ILE A 517 -5.82 -11.78 -22.47
N ILE A 518 -6.48 -10.82 -21.79
CA ILE A 518 -6.94 -9.56 -22.38
C ILE A 518 -5.72 -8.69 -22.76
N SER A 519 -4.72 -8.59 -21.89
CA SER A 519 -3.45 -7.92 -22.18
C SER A 519 -2.69 -8.58 -23.33
N SER A 520 -2.63 -9.91 -23.38
CA SER A 520 -2.00 -10.64 -24.50
C SER A 520 -2.76 -10.44 -25.83
N ALA A 521 -4.09 -10.45 -25.80
CA ALA A 521 -4.93 -10.21 -26.98
C ALA A 521 -4.80 -8.76 -27.47
N PHE A 522 -4.75 -7.78 -26.54
CA PHE A 522 -4.52 -6.38 -26.89
C PHE A 522 -3.12 -6.15 -27.45
N GLN A 523 -2.07 -6.74 -26.84
CA GLN A 523 -0.71 -6.63 -27.35
C GLN A 523 -0.60 -7.16 -28.79
N ASN A 524 -1.25 -8.28 -29.10
CA ASN A 524 -1.33 -8.80 -30.47
C ASN A 524 -2.05 -7.83 -31.43
N LEU A 525 -3.08 -7.12 -30.97
CA LEU A 525 -3.78 -6.10 -31.75
C LEU A 525 -2.90 -4.85 -31.97
N SER A 526 -2.20 -4.38 -30.93
CA SER A 526 -1.25 -3.25 -30.99
C SER A 526 -0.01 -3.54 -31.85
N ASN A 527 0.44 -4.81 -31.90
CA ASN A 527 1.52 -5.25 -32.78
C ASN A 527 1.17 -5.11 -34.28
N VAL A 528 -0.12 -5.13 -34.63
CA VAL A 528 -0.62 -4.87 -36.00
C VAL A 528 -0.95 -3.39 -36.19
N PHE A 529 -1.51 -2.74 -35.18
CA PHE A 529 -1.94 -1.34 -35.21
C PHE A 529 -1.39 -0.57 -34.00
N PRO A 530 -0.28 0.19 -34.14
CA PRO A 530 0.32 0.94 -33.03
C PRO A 530 -0.66 1.90 -32.33
N VAL A 531 -1.59 2.49 -33.10
CA VAL A 531 -2.84 3.06 -32.63
C VAL A 531 -3.97 2.21 -33.24
N VAL A 532 -4.77 1.56 -32.40
CA VAL A 532 -5.80 0.60 -32.85
C VAL A 532 -7.03 1.37 -33.39
N PRO A 533 -7.56 1.03 -34.58
CA PRO A 533 -8.76 1.66 -35.13
C PRO A 533 -9.99 1.52 -34.21
N ARG A 534 -10.89 2.52 -34.23
CA ARG A 534 -12.08 2.60 -33.36
C ARG A 534 -12.96 1.35 -33.48
N GLU A 535 -13.12 0.82 -34.70
CA GLU A 535 -13.90 -0.39 -34.98
C GLU A 535 -13.27 -1.62 -34.34
N LYS A 536 -11.94 -1.72 -34.34
CA LYS A 536 -11.19 -2.84 -33.75
C LYS A 536 -11.12 -2.77 -32.23
N LEU A 537 -11.09 -1.57 -31.65
CA LEU A 537 -11.31 -1.40 -30.21
C LEU A 537 -12.75 -1.81 -29.83
N GLN A 538 -13.76 -1.47 -30.63
CA GLN A 538 -15.14 -1.89 -30.36
C GLN A 538 -15.33 -3.41 -30.49
N GLU A 539 -14.75 -4.06 -31.50
CA GLU A 539 -14.70 -5.53 -31.61
C GLU A 539 -14.03 -6.16 -30.38
N PHE A 540 -12.89 -5.62 -29.94
CA PHE A 540 -12.15 -6.09 -28.78
C PHE A 540 -12.97 -5.96 -27.48
N ILE A 541 -13.60 -4.82 -27.22
CA ILE A 541 -14.47 -4.63 -26.05
C ILE A 541 -15.66 -5.59 -26.09
N ASN A 542 -16.34 -5.70 -27.24
CA ASN A 542 -17.47 -6.61 -27.42
C ASN A 542 -17.07 -8.08 -27.19
N MET A 543 -15.84 -8.46 -27.52
CA MET A 543 -15.29 -9.79 -27.28
C MET A 543 -14.97 -10.03 -25.80
N TYR A 544 -14.23 -9.12 -25.14
CA TYR A 544 -13.59 -9.37 -23.84
C TYR A 544 -14.27 -8.75 -22.61
N PHE A 545 -15.25 -7.86 -22.77
CA PHE A 545 -15.88 -7.13 -21.66
C PHE A 545 -17.41 -7.31 -21.62
N GLU A 546 -18.00 -7.27 -20.43
CA GLU A 546 -19.45 -7.20 -20.17
C GLU A 546 -19.87 -5.78 -19.80
N LYS A 547 -21.16 -5.44 -20.00
CA LYS A 547 -21.67 -4.10 -19.68
C LYS A 547 -21.60 -3.82 -18.16
N PRO A 548 -21.40 -2.55 -17.76
CA PRO A 548 -21.45 -2.15 -16.35
C PRO A 548 -22.77 -2.52 -15.68
N GLY A 549 -22.73 -2.86 -14.39
CA GLY A 549 -23.88 -3.27 -13.59
C GLY A 549 -24.14 -4.78 -13.53
N SER A 550 -23.31 -5.60 -14.19
CA SER A 550 -23.34 -7.08 -14.12
C SER A 550 -22.81 -7.64 -12.80
N GLU A 551 -22.05 -6.82 -12.07
CA GLU A 551 -21.44 -7.02 -10.76
C GLU A 551 -22.43 -6.97 -9.57
N PHE A 552 -23.64 -6.44 -9.78
CA PHE A 552 -24.68 -6.31 -8.75
C PHE A 552 -25.85 -7.27 -8.98
N GLU A 553 -26.55 -7.60 -7.89
CA GLU A 553 -27.88 -8.23 -7.92
C GLU A 553 -28.93 -7.33 -7.25
N THR A 554 -30.18 -7.47 -7.66
CA THR A 554 -31.30 -6.72 -7.09
C THR A 554 -31.57 -7.19 -5.67
N TRP A 555 -31.46 -6.27 -4.71
CA TRP A 555 -31.68 -6.54 -3.30
C TRP A 555 -32.67 -5.53 -2.72
N THR A 556 -33.64 -6.03 -1.95
CA THR A 556 -34.59 -5.22 -1.20
C THR A 556 -34.27 -5.37 0.29
N PRO A 557 -34.14 -4.25 1.03
CA PRO A 557 -33.91 -4.28 2.47
C PRO A 557 -34.98 -5.10 3.22
N PRO A 558 -34.58 -6.09 4.06
CA PRO A 558 -35.53 -6.97 4.77
C PRO A 558 -36.18 -6.30 5.99
N ASP A 559 -35.55 -5.24 6.50
CA ASP A 559 -35.97 -4.39 7.62
C ASP A 559 -36.88 -3.22 7.18
N TRP A 560 -37.22 -3.11 5.89
CA TRP A 560 -38.15 -2.10 5.40
C TRP A 560 -39.61 -2.43 5.79
N HIS A 561 -40.30 -1.48 6.42
CA HIS A 561 -41.71 -1.58 6.80
C HIS A 561 -42.48 -0.32 6.38
N ASN A 562 -43.80 -0.44 6.15
CA ASN A 562 -44.59 0.63 5.52
C ASN A 562 -45.14 1.70 6.47
N LYS A 563 -44.66 1.78 7.71
CA LYS A 563 -45.14 2.70 8.76
C LYS A 563 -44.02 3.18 9.70
N PRO A 564 -42.93 3.77 9.20
CA PRO A 564 -41.86 4.28 10.07
C PRO A 564 -42.35 5.49 10.90
N GLU A 565 -41.96 5.55 12.17
CA GLU A 565 -42.54 6.46 13.16
C GLU A 565 -42.38 7.95 12.81
N PHE A 566 -41.29 8.34 12.13
CA PHE A 566 -41.01 9.74 11.79
C PHE A 566 -42.13 10.41 10.99
N LEU A 567 -42.89 9.64 10.19
CA LEU A 567 -44.03 10.15 9.42
C LEU A 567 -45.11 10.78 10.32
N ASN A 568 -45.21 10.37 11.58
CA ASN A 568 -46.17 10.92 12.53
C ASN A 568 -45.79 12.34 13.00
N LYS A 569 -44.51 12.73 12.90
CA LYS A 569 -44.00 14.08 13.26
C LYS A 569 -44.35 15.14 12.20
N ILE A 570 -44.68 14.73 10.97
CA ILE A 570 -44.92 15.63 9.84
C ILE A 570 -46.38 16.08 9.84
N ASN A 571 -46.66 17.33 10.20
CA ASN A 571 -48.02 17.86 10.31
C ASN A 571 -48.70 18.09 8.95
N ASP A 572 -47.97 18.59 7.95
CA ASP A 572 -48.50 18.81 6.61
C ASP A 572 -48.74 17.46 5.89
N LYS A 573 -49.99 17.22 5.48
CA LYS A 573 -50.41 15.98 4.84
C LYS A 573 -49.67 15.71 3.52
N GLN A 574 -49.43 16.73 2.70
CA GLN A 574 -48.77 16.58 1.41
C GLN A 574 -47.28 16.26 1.58
N LEU A 575 -46.63 16.92 2.56
CA LEU A 575 -45.25 16.59 2.93
C LEU A 575 -45.16 15.18 3.54
N ARG A 576 -46.13 14.74 4.34
CA ARG A 576 -46.17 13.38 4.90
C ARG A 576 -46.33 12.30 3.81
N GLU A 577 -47.22 12.53 2.84
CA GLU A 577 -47.41 11.62 1.69
C GLU A 577 -46.16 11.57 0.79
N TRP A 578 -45.47 12.70 0.61
CA TRP A 578 -44.19 12.77 -0.10
C TRP A 578 -43.04 12.09 0.66
N ALA A 579 -42.95 12.27 1.98
CA ALA A 579 -41.97 11.61 2.84
C ALA A 579 -42.09 10.09 2.77
N PHE A 580 -43.31 9.56 2.73
CA PHE A 580 -43.56 8.13 2.50
C PHE A 580 -43.06 7.68 1.12
N LYS A 581 -43.25 8.47 0.06
CA LYS A 581 -42.68 8.17 -1.28
C LYS A 581 -41.15 8.16 -1.26
N ILE A 582 -40.49 9.10 -0.57
CA ILE A 582 -39.02 9.10 -0.41
C ILE A 582 -38.57 7.81 0.30
N HIS A 583 -39.21 7.45 1.42
CA HIS A 583 -38.91 6.24 2.17
C HIS A 583 -39.17 4.94 1.36
N GLN A 584 -40.06 4.95 0.36
CA GLN A 584 -40.20 3.83 -0.59
C GLN A 584 -39.00 3.66 -1.53
N LEU A 585 -38.21 4.71 -1.81
CA LEU A 585 -37.05 4.66 -2.72
C LEU A 585 -35.92 3.78 -2.20
N TRP A 586 -35.79 3.59 -0.88
CA TRP A 586 -34.77 2.70 -0.29
C TRP A 586 -34.83 1.26 -0.85
N LYS A 587 -36.02 0.79 -1.24
CA LYS A 587 -36.21 -0.53 -1.87
C LYS A 587 -35.71 -0.62 -3.32
N GLN A 588 -35.55 0.53 -3.99
CA GLN A 588 -35.07 0.63 -5.38
C GLN A 588 -33.55 0.89 -5.42
N LEU A 589 -33.05 1.66 -4.47
CA LEU A 589 -31.63 2.01 -4.30
C LEU A 589 -30.80 0.88 -3.66
N GLY A 590 -31.43 -0.11 -3.04
CA GLY A 590 -30.77 -1.31 -2.53
C GLY A 590 -30.06 -2.13 -3.63
N LYS A 591 -28.82 -2.54 -3.38
CA LYS A 591 -27.99 -3.41 -4.22
C LYS A 591 -27.21 -4.38 -3.33
N LYS A 592 -27.05 -5.63 -3.76
CA LYS A 592 -26.03 -6.54 -3.20
C LYS A 592 -24.94 -6.76 -4.25
N ILE A 593 -23.69 -6.82 -3.82
CA ILE A 593 -22.56 -7.17 -4.70
C ILE A 593 -22.54 -8.70 -4.82
N ARG A 594 -22.35 -9.20 -6.05
CA ARG A 594 -22.36 -10.63 -6.33
C ARG A 594 -21.10 -11.30 -5.78
N ASP A 595 -21.27 -12.53 -5.31
CA ASP A 595 -20.19 -13.36 -4.76
C ASP A 595 -19.04 -13.63 -5.77
N ASP A 596 -19.31 -13.59 -7.08
CA ASP A 596 -18.31 -13.64 -8.17
C ASP A 596 -17.26 -12.49 -8.06
N VAL A 597 -17.62 -11.34 -7.47
CA VAL A 597 -16.68 -10.22 -7.24
C VAL A 597 -15.71 -10.51 -6.08
N ARG A 598 -16.09 -11.39 -5.13
CA ARG A 598 -15.20 -11.91 -4.08
C ARG A 598 -14.29 -13.00 -4.61
N GLU A 599 -14.84 -13.87 -5.47
CA GLU A 599 -14.18 -15.09 -5.94
C GLU A 599 -13.25 -14.83 -7.13
N GLN A 600 -13.54 -13.83 -7.97
CA GLN A 600 -12.76 -13.46 -9.14
C GLN A 600 -12.48 -11.94 -9.22
N PRO A 601 -11.96 -11.29 -8.16
CA PRO A 601 -11.82 -9.83 -8.06
C PRO A 601 -10.96 -9.23 -9.19
N GLN A 602 -10.05 -9.99 -9.79
CA GLN A 602 -9.26 -9.58 -10.96
C GLN A 602 -10.08 -9.31 -12.22
N LEU A 603 -11.35 -9.72 -12.27
CA LEU A 603 -12.26 -9.48 -13.41
C LEU A 603 -13.08 -8.19 -13.25
N TYR A 604 -12.89 -7.44 -12.18
CA TYR A 604 -13.77 -6.35 -11.79
C TYR A 604 -12.98 -5.10 -11.41
N SER A 605 -13.51 -3.93 -11.77
CA SER A 605 -13.17 -2.69 -11.08
C SER A 605 -13.92 -2.52 -9.76
N GLN A 606 -15.08 -3.18 -9.60
CA GLN A 606 -15.87 -3.18 -8.37
C GLN A 606 -15.12 -3.85 -7.22
N ILE A 607 -15.02 -3.15 -6.08
CA ILE A 607 -14.53 -3.73 -4.84
C ILE A 607 -15.68 -4.51 -4.19
N TYR A 608 -15.48 -5.80 -3.91
CA TYR A 608 -16.42 -6.59 -3.11
C TYR A 608 -16.50 -6.07 -1.67
N THR A 609 -17.71 -5.91 -1.15
CA THR A 609 -18.01 -5.64 0.26
C THR A 609 -19.02 -6.68 0.77
N PRO A 610 -18.89 -7.15 2.04
CA PRO A 610 -19.64 -8.32 2.52
C PRO A 610 -21.15 -8.13 2.71
N TYR A 611 -21.62 -6.90 2.96
CA TYR A 611 -23.03 -6.59 3.18
C TYR A 611 -23.63 -5.82 1.98
N PRO A 612 -24.96 -5.83 1.81
CA PRO A 612 -25.65 -4.97 0.84
C PRO A 612 -25.40 -3.47 1.07
N VAL A 613 -25.70 -2.66 0.06
CA VAL A 613 -25.53 -1.21 0.07
C VAL A 613 -26.76 -0.51 -0.50
N VAL A 614 -26.99 0.71 -0.04
CA VAL A 614 -27.93 1.66 -0.67
C VAL A 614 -27.09 2.68 -1.42
N VAL A 615 -27.22 2.70 -2.75
CA VAL A 615 -26.36 3.50 -3.64
C VAL A 615 -26.96 4.89 -3.90
N PRO A 616 -26.17 5.90 -4.33
CA PRO A 616 -26.71 7.23 -4.57
C PRO A 616 -27.77 7.26 -5.68
N GLY A 617 -27.49 6.64 -6.85
CA GLY A 617 -28.42 6.59 -7.99
C GLY A 617 -27.77 6.92 -9.34
N GLY A 618 -28.49 6.65 -10.43
CA GLY A 618 -28.03 6.93 -11.80
C GLY A 618 -26.75 6.17 -12.19
N ARG A 619 -25.69 6.92 -12.57
CA ARG A 619 -24.34 6.39 -12.87
C ARG A 619 -23.58 5.94 -11.63
N PHE A 620 -23.99 6.37 -10.43
CA PHE A 620 -23.39 5.98 -9.16
C PHE A 620 -24.05 4.70 -8.64
N ARG A 621 -23.38 3.57 -8.93
CA ARG A 621 -23.87 2.21 -8.68
C ARG A 621 -23.12 1.53 -7.54
N GLU A 622 -22.06 2.15 -7.08
CA GLU A 622 -21.21 1.72 -5.99
C GLU A 622 -21.51 2.52 -4.70
N LEU A 623 -21.00 2.03 -3.58
CA LEU A 623 -20.97 2.76 -2.32
C LEU A 623 -20.04 3.97 -2.46
N TYR A 624 -20.53 5.19 -2.18
CA TYR A 624 -19.72 6.40 -2.00
C TYR A 624 -19.65 6.78 -0.53
N TYR A 625 -18.51 7.30 -0.08
CA TYR A 625 -18.21 7.40 1.34
C TYR A 625 -19.04 8.46 2.06
N TRP A 626 -18.84 9.75 1.79
CA TRP A 626 -19.52 10.80 2.58
C TRP A 626 -21.04 10.84 2.33
N ASP A 627 -21.49 10.58 1.10
CA ASP A 627 -22.89 10.40 0.71
C ASP A 627 -23.65 9.47 1.67
N SER A 628 -22.99 8.38 2.06
CA SER A 628 -23.58 7.35 2.90
C SER A 628 -23.91 7.82 4.31
N TYR A 629 -23.36 8.94 4.80
CA TYR A 629 -23.74 9.49 6.10
C TYR A 629 -25.22 9.92 6.10
N TRP A 630 -25.66 10.67 5.08
CA TRP A 630 -27.05 11.08 4.99
C TRP A 630 -27.98 9.91 4.64
N VAL A 631 -27.52 8.95 3.83
CA VAL A 631 -28.24 7.70 3.57
C VAL A 631 -28.46 6.90 4.86
N ILE A 632 -27.41 6.66 5.65
CA ILE A 632 -27.48 5.92 6.92
C ILE A 632 -28.41 6.61 7.93
N ASN A 633 -28.36 7.95 8.05
CA ASN A 633 -29.31 8.66 8.92
C ASN A 633 -30.76 8.56 8.40
N GLY A 634 -30.99 8.62 7.08
CA GLY A 634 -32.31 8.40 6.48
C GLY A 634 -32.85 6.97 6.62
N LEU A 635 -31.96 5.97 6.67
CA LEU A 635 -32.28 4.57 6.96
C LEU A 635 -32.61 4.37 8.44
N LEU A 636 -31.83 4.96 9.35
CA LEU A 636 -32.09 4.90 10.80
C LEU A 636 -33.43 5.58 11.16
N LEU A 637 -33.77 6.71 10.54
CA LEU A 637 -35.10 7.32 10.69
C LEU A 637 -36.22 6.47 10.05
N SER A 638 -35.89 5.63 9.08
CA SER A 638 -36.81 4.63 8.51
C SER A 638 -36.86 3.33 9.33
N GLU A 639 -36.23 3.29 10.51
CA GLU A 639 -36.08 2.14 11.41
C GLU A 639 -35.28 0.94 10.82
N MET A 640 -34.63 1.16 9.67
CA MET A 640 -33.85 0.18 8.91
C MET A 640 -32.44 0.01 9.49
N THR A 641 -32.40 -0.45 10.73
CA THR A 641 -31.18 -0.51 11.57
C THR A 641 -30.19 -1.58 11.10
N ASP A 642 -30.64 -2.74 10.63
CA ASP A 642 -29.76 -3.80 10.12
C ASP A 642 -29.11 -3.39 8.79
N THR A 643 -29.86 -2.76 7.90
CA THR A 643 -29.33 -2.19 6.64
C THR A 643 -28.31 -1.10 6.91
N ALA A 644 -28.58 -0.20 7.88
CA ALA A 644 -27.61 0.81 8.32
C ALA A 644 -26.34 0.18 8.91
N LYS A 645 -26.47 -0.86 9.75
CA LYS A 645 -25.34 -1.61 10.32
C LYS A 645 -24.45 -2.22 9.24
N GLY A 646 -25.06 -2.92 8.27
CA GLY A 646 -24.35 -3.54 7.16
C GLY A 646 -23.55 -2.54 6.32
N MET A 647 -24.12 -1.37 6.02
CA MET A 647 -23.40 -0.31 5.31
C MET A 647 -22.19 0.21 6.10
N ILE A 648 -22.30 0.38 7.43
CA ILE A 648 -21.16 0.77 8.27
C ILE A 648 -20.11 -0.35 8.32
N GLN A 649 -20.52 -1.63 8.40
CA GLN A 649 -19.61 -2.77 8.38
C GLN A 649 -18.83 -2.89 7.06
N ASN A 650 -19.42 -2.50 5.93
CA ASN A 650 -18.72 -2.41 4.66
C ASN A 650 -17.57 -1.40 4.70
N PHE A 651 -17.76 -0.24 5.31
CA PHE A 651 -16.70 0.76 5.48
C PHE A 651 -15.59 0.32 6.45
N LEU A 652 -15.95 -0.34 7.56
CA LEU A 652 -14.99 -0.92 8.50
C LEU A 652 -14.10 -1.99 7.82
N TYR A 653 -14.69 -2.82 6.95
CA TYR A 653 -13.99 -3.78 6.10
C TYR A 653 -13.09 -3.10 5.03
N LEU A 654 -13.52 -1.97 4.46
CA LEU A 654 -12.68 -1.20 3.53
C LEU A 654 -11.44 -0.62 4.22
N ILE A 655 -11.56 -0.11 5.45
CA ILE A 655 -10.41 0.34 6.26
C ILE A 655 -9.45 -0.81 6.54
N GLU A 656 -9.97 -1.99 6.89
CA GLU A 656 -9.16 -3.19 7.15
C GLU A 656 -8.35 -3.63 5.90
N LYS A 657 -8.92 -3.43 4.70
CA LYS A 657 -8.28 -3.79 3.42
C LYS A 657 -7.33 -2.71 2.86
N TYR A 658 -7.65 -1.42 3.01
CA TYR A 658 -6.97 -0.30 2.34
C TYR A 658 -6.30 0.73 3.26
N GLY A 659 -6.51 0.65 4.58
CA GLY A 659 -5.98 1.60 5.57
C GLY A 659 -6.87 2.81 5.85
N SER A 660 -7.73 3.17 4.90
CA SER A 660 -8.79 4.19 5.00
C SER A 660 -9.97 3.79 4.11
N VAL A 661 -11.09 4.51 4.20
CA VAL A 661 -12.20 4.32 3.27
C VAL A 661 -11.86 4.99 1.93
N PRO A 662 -11.89 4.27 0.78
CA PRO A 662 -11.77 4.89 -0.55
C PRO A 662 -12.98 5.78 -0.88
N ASN A 663 -12.79 6.77 -1.77
CA ASN A 663 -13.83 7.68 -2.27
C ASN A 663 -15.15 6.95 -2.63
N GLY A 664 -15.03 5.84 -3.37
CA GLY A 664 -16.13 4.93 -3.63
C GLY A 664 -15.66 3.49 -3.86
N GLY A 665 -16.59 2.56 -4.02
CA GLY A 665 -16.36 1.12 -4.10
C GLY A 665 -15.68 0.58 -5.37
N ARG A 666 -14.76 1.31 -6.00
CA ARG A 666 -14.02 0.88 -7.21
C ARG A 666 -12.51 0.95 -7.00
N ILE A 667 -11.75 0.05 -7.62
CA ILE A 667 -10.29 -0.03 -7.45
C ILE A 667 -9.58 1.26 -7.88
N TYR A 668 -10.10 1.98 -8.89
CA TYR A 668 -9.55 3.26 -9.33
C TYR A 668 -9.73 4.41 -8.32
N TYR A 669 -10.47 4.17 -7.23
CA TYR A 669 -10.54 5.05 -6.05
C TYR A 669 -9.56 4.69 -4.93
N GLU A 670 -8.88 3.54 -4.94
CA GLU A 670 -8.21 2.97 -3.74
C GLU A 670 -7.13 3.87 -3.07
N ARG A 671 -6.64 4.89 -3.77
CA ARG A 671 -5.56 5.80 -3.30
C ARG A 671 -6.06 7.21 -2.92
N ARG A 672 -7.37 7.46 -3.00
CA ARG A 672 -8.04 8.69 -2.51
C ARG A 672 -9.26 8.36 -1.67
N SER A 673 -9.44 9.10 -0.59
CA SER A 673 -10.58 8.96 0.32
C SER A 673 -11.72 9.92 -0.09
N GLN A 674 -12.57 10.27 0.88
CA GLN A 674 -13.57 11.34 0.84
C GLN A 674 -13.64 11.97 2.24
N PRO A 675 -14.42 13.04 2.50
CA PRO A 675 -14.56 13.60 3.84
C PRO A 675 -14.90 12.52 4.90
N PRO A 676 -14.12 12.39 5.99
CA PRO A 676 -14.19 11.23 6.89
C PRO A 676 -15.40 11.26 7.84
N PHE A 677 -16.53 10.75 7.35
CA PHE A 677 -17.79 10.68 8.10
C PHE A 677 -18.03 9.36 8.86
N LEU A 678 -17.21 8.31 8.73
CA LEU A 678 -17.53 6.99 9.30
C LEU A 678 -17.73 7.01 10.82
N THR A 679 -16.90 7.77 11.54
CA THR A 679 -17.05 7.97 12.99
C THR A 679 -18.42 8.55 13.35
N LEU A 680 -18.96 9.42 12.51
CA LEU A 680 -20.28 10.03 12.68
C LEU A 680 -21.42 9.09 12.25
N MET A 681 -21.17 8.17 11.29
CA MET A 681 -22.12 7.09 10.97
C MET A 681 -22.27 6.11 12.15
N VAL A 682 -21.14 5.73 12.77
CA VAL A 682 -21.13 4.92 14.00
C VAL A 682 -21.81 5.66 15.16
N GLU A 683 -21.61 6.99 15.26
CA GLU A 683 -22.32 7.82 16.24
C GLU A 683 -23.84 7.77 16.04
N SER A 684 -24.32 7.97 14.80
CA SER A 684 -25.74 7.90 14.47
C SER A 684 -26.33 6.52 14.79
N TYR A 685 -25.65 5.44 14.40
CA TYR A 685 -26.09 4.08 14.67
C TYR A 685 -26.14 3.77 16.17
N TYR A 686 -25.08 4.11 16.92
CA TYR A 686 -25.03 3.87 18.36
C TYR A 686 -26.10 4.68 19.12
N ARG A 687 -26.35 5.94 18.72
CA ARG A 687 -27.44 6.76 19.30
C ARG A 687 -28.84 6.20 19.04
N ALA A 688 -29.04 5.43 17.97
CA ALA A 688 -30.31 4.81 17.61
C ALA A 688 -30.51 3.39 18.19
N THR A 689 -29.46 2.72 18.67
CA THR A 689 -29.50 1.28 19.02
C THR A 689 -28.87 0.92 20.37
N GLU A 690 -28.07 1.81 20.96
CA GLU A 690 -27.21 1.56 22.13
C GLU A 690 -26.28 0.33 22.04
N ASP A 691 -26.01 -0.19 20.82
CA ASP A 691 -25.20 -1.40 20.62
C ASP A 691 -23.72 -1.16 20.93
N LYS A 692 -23.35 -1.45 22.18
CA LYS A 692 -21.98 -1.36 22.71
C LYS A 692 -21.04 -2.42 22.16
N GLU A 693 -21.55 -3.57 21.69
CA GLU A 693 -20.72 -4.63 21.12
C GLU A 693 -20.28 -4.24 19.69
N PHE A 694 -21.21 -3.71 18.90
CA PHE A 694 -20.88 -3.12 17.60
C PHE A 694 -19.93 -1.92 17.75
N LEU A 695 -20.18 -1.04 18.72
CA LEU A 695 -19.29 0.09 19.01
C LEU A 695 -17.85 -0.40 19.33
N ARG A 696 -17.72 -1.42 20.19
CA ARG A 696 -16.42 -2.03 20.54
C ARG A 696 -15.71 -2.65 19.34
N ALA A 697 -16.44 -3.26 18.41
CA ALA A 697 -15.89 -3.81 17.17
C ALA A 697 -15.43 -2.72 16.18
N ALA A 698 -16.16 -1.60 16.13
CA ALA A 698 -15.92 -0.50 15.18
C ALA A 698 -14.72 0.38 15.56
N VAL A 699 -14.62 0.81 16.84
CA VAL A 699 -13.64 1.82 17.30
C VAL A 699 -12.19 1.59 16.83
N PRO A 700 -11.61 0.37 16.89
CA PRO A 700 -10.23 0.15 16.44
C PRO A 700 -9.98 0.47 14.95
N ARG A 701 -11.00 0.42 14.09
CA ARG A 701 -10.91 0.81 12.68
C ARG A 701 -11.12 2.32 12.51
N LEU A 702 -11.93 2.97 13.35
CA LEU A 702 -12.02 4.43 13.40
C LEU A 702 -10.68 5.05 13.84
N ASP A 703 -10.02 4.46 14.84
CA ASP A 703 -8.66 4.83 15.28
C ASP A 703 -7.62 4.61 14.18
N GLN A 704 -7.85 3.67 13.26
CA GLN A 704 -7.00 3.41 12.08
C GLN A 704 -7.20 4.48 10.99
N GLU A 705 -8.45 4.80 10.65
CA GLU A 705 -8.75 5.87 9.69
C GLU A 705 -8.27 7.23 10.19
N TYR A 706 -8.49 7.56 11.47
CA TYR A 706 -7.98 8.78 12.07
C TYR A 706 -6.45 8.89 11.93
N ARG A 707 -5.72 7.79 12.18
CA ARG A 707 -4.27 7.73 11.96
C ARG A 707 -3.89 7.95 10.50
N PHE A 708 -4.63 7.42 9.52
CA PHE A 708 -4.41 7.73 8.11
C PHE A 708 -4.53 9.24 7.83
N TRP A 709 -5.58 9.91 8.31
CA TRP A 709 -5.71 11.36 8.11
C TRP A 709 -4.55 12.13 8.77
N MET A 710 -4.16 11.76 9.99
CA MET A 710 -3.06 12.43 10.66
C MET A 710 -1.67 12.13 10.07
N GLN A 711 -1.45 10.95 9.49
CA GLN A 711 -0.16 10.58 8.89
C GLN A 711 -0.02 11.04 7.43
N ASN A 712 -1.10 10.94 6.64
CA ASN A 712 -1.05 11.08 5.18
C ASN A 712 -1.73 12.36 4.66
N ARG A 713 -2.41 13.13 5.52
CA ARG A 713 -3.22 14.31 5.16
C ARG A 713 -3.00 15.52 6.08
N SER A 714 -1.96 15.52 6.92
CA SER A 714 -1.58 16.66 7.78
C SER A 714 -0.59 17.60 7.07
N ALA A 715 -0.73 18.90 7.33
CA ALA A 715 0.25 19.93 7.00
C ALA A 715 0.46 20.86 8.21
N SER A 716 1.69 21.38 8.36
CA SER A 716 2.05 22.33 9.41
C SER A 716 2.15 23.75 8.84
N VAL A 717 1.64 24.73 9.58
CA VAL A 717 1.61 26.15 9.20
C VAL A 717 2.07 27.00 10.38
N SER A 718 2.86 28.04 10.12
CA SER A 718 3.33 28.97 11.15
C SER A 718 2.54 30.27 11.09
N VAL A 719 1.81 30.60 12.16
CA VAL A 719 1.05 31.84 12.29
C VAL A 719 1.45 32.52 13.60
N ASN A 720 1.79 33.81 13.53
CA ASN A 720 2.21 34.61 14.69
C ASN A 720 3.35 33.96 15.53
N GLY A 721 4.26 33.24 14.86
CA GLY A 721 5.37 32.52 15.50
C GLY A 721 5.01 31.17 16.14
N SER A 722 3.72 30.78 16.14
CA SER A 722 3.25 29.48 16.61
C SER A 722 3.04 28.51 15.45
N VAL A 723 3.53 27.27 15.59
CA VAL A 723 3.32 26.22 14.58
C VAL A 723 2.05 25.46 14.92
N HIS A 724 1.09 25.49 14.00
CA HIS A 724 -0.17 24.78 14.07
C HIS A 724 -0.19 23.64 13.04
N ARG A 725 -0.91 22.56 13.36
CA ARG A 725 -1.11 21.41 12.47
C ARG A 725 -2.58 21.29 12.13
N LEU A 726 -2.88 21.25 10.84
CA LEU A 726 -4.22 21.08 10.28
C LEU A 726 -4.16 20.06 9.14
N ASN A 727 -5.32 19.65 8.63
CA ASN A 727 -5.40 18.67 7.55
C ASN A 727 -5.84 19.30 6.22
N ARG A 728 -5.48 18.64 5.12
CA ARG A 728 -5.79 18.98 3.72
C ARG A 728 -6.09 17.72 2.91
N PHE A 729 -6.81 17.86 1.80
CA PHE A 729 -6.96 16.78 0.81
C PHE A 729 -5.70 16.74 -0.06
N ASP A 730 -5.09 15.57 -0.28
CA ASP A 730 -3.72 15.47 -0.81
C ASP A 730 -3.45 14.09 -1.44
N VAL A 731 -3.79 13.95 -2.72
CA VAL A 731 -3.69 12.67 -3.43
C VAL A 731 -2.41 12.62 -4.26
N GLN A 732 -1.41 11.91 -3.74
CA GLN A 732 -0.10 11.69 -4.35
C GLN A 732 -0.14 10.66 -5.50
N VAL A 733 -0.95 10.93 -6.54
CA VAL A 733 -1.12 10.10 -7.76
C VAL A 733 -0.96 10.98 -9.00
N GLY A 734 0.07 10.68 -9.80
CA GLY A 734 0.55 11.56 -10.89
C GLY A 734 0.10 11.18 -12.30
N LEU A 735 -1.08 10.61 -12.47
CA LEU A 735 -1.70 10.24 -13.76
C LEU A 735 -3.16 10.72 -13.79
N PRO A 736 -3.83 10.81 -14.97
CA PRO A 736 -5.26 11.11 -15.08
C PRO A 736 -6.18 10.25 -14.19
N ARG A 737 -7.38 10.76 -13.88
CA ARG A 737 -8.50 10.01 -13.27
C ARG A 737 -9.03 9.01 -14.30
N PRO A 738 -9.04 7.69 -14.04
CA PRO A 738 -9.54 6.73 -15.04
C PRO A 738 -11.02 6.93 -15.39
N GLU A 739 -11.82 7.49 -14.47
CA GLU A 739 -13.24 7.77 -14.65
C GLU A 739 -13.58 9.11 -15.33
N SER A 740 -12.58 9.99 -15.56
CA SER A 740 -12.64 11.25 -16.31
C SER A 740 -11.33 11.44 -17.11
N TYR A 741 -10.93 10.40 -17.85
CA TYR A 741 -9.57 10.24 -18.36
C TYR A 741 -9.24 11.20 -19.51
N THR A 742 -10.17 11.40 -20.43
CA THR A 742 -10.00 12.34 -21.55
C THR A 742 -10.12 13.78 -21.08
N ASP A 743 -10.99 14.08 -20.10
CA ASP A 743 -11.12 15.42 -19.53
C ASP A 743 -9.86 15.84 -18.75
N ASP A 744 -9.32 14.97 -17.89
CA ASP A 744 -8.04 15.18 -17.19
C ASP A 744 -6.88 15.38 -18.19
N LEU A 745 -6.91 14.73 -19.37
CA LEU A 745 -5.89 14.88 -20.41
C LEU A 745 -6.04 16.19 -21.20
N GLU A 746 -7.24 16.50 -21.69
CA GLU A 746 -7.54 17.68 -22.51
C GLU A 746 -7.32 18.98 -21.72
N LEU A 747 -7.75 19.01 -20.45
CA LEU A 747 -7.47 20.12 -19.54
C LEU A 747 -5.97 20.36 -19.32
N ALA A 748 -5.16 19.30 -19.39
CA ALA A 748 -3.72 19.30 -19.17
C ALA A 748 -2.88 19.54 -20.46
N GLU A 749 -3.51 19.74 -21.62
CA GLU A 749 -2.78 19.97 -22.88
C GLU A 749 -1.96 21.26 -22.87
N GLY A 750 -0.77 21.21 -23.47
CA GLY A 750 0.18 22.33 -23.51
C GLY A 750 0.88 22.65 -22.17
N LEU A 751 0.65 21.89 -21.10
CA LEU A 751 1.45 21.99 -19.86
C LEU A 751 2.80 21.25 -19.98
N SER A 752 3.77 21.63 -19.14
CA SER A 752 4.94 20.79 -18.86
C SER A 752 4.52 19.54 -18.08
N ASP A 753 5.28 18.44 -18.18
CA ASP A 753 4.86 17.17 -17.56
C ASP A 753 4.72 17.27 -16.04
N ASP A 754 5.62 17.98 -15.35
CA ASP A 754 5.52 18.28 -13.91
C ASP A 754 4.23 19.05 -13.59
N SER A 755 3.82 19.98 -14.46
CA SER A 755 2.58 20.76 -14.30
C SER A 755 1.33 19.91 -14.55
N LYS A 756 1.39 18.94 -15.48
CA LYS A 756 0.32 17.94 -15.66
C LYS A 756 0.21 17.05 -14.43
N GLN A 757 1.35 16.56 -13.93
CA GLN A 757 1.43 15.70 -12.76
C GLN A 757 0.85 16.39 -11.51
N GLN A 758 1.19 17.67 -11.31
CA GLN A 758 0.60 18.49 -10.24
C GLN A 758 -0.90 18.72 -10.43
N LEU A 759 -1.35 19.08 -11.64
CA LEU A 759 -2.77 19.26 -11.95
C LEU A 759 -3.57 17.97 -11.69
N TRP A 760 -3.09 16.80 -12.10
CA TRP A 760 -3.77 15.52 -11.87
C TRP A 760 -3.82 15.10 -10.40
N MET A 761 -2.84 15.51 -9.58
CA MET A 761 -2.91 15.38 -8.12
C MET A 761 -3.97 16.31 -7.52
N ASP A 762 -3.98 17.59 -7.91
CA ASP A 762 -4.94 18.57 -7.40
C ASP A 762 -6.38 18.27 -7.81
N LEU A 763 -6.61 17.74 -9.02
CA LEU A 763 -7.92 17.25 -9.46
C LEU A 763 -8.39 16.05 -8.60
N LYS A 764 -7.47 15.14 -8.24
CA LYS A 764 -7.79 14.01 -7.35
C LYS A 764 -7.98 14.43 -5.89
N ALA A 765 -7.27 15.45 -5.42
CA ALA A 765 -7.53 16.08 -4.14
C ALA A 765 -8.88 16.84 -4.15
N GLY A 766 -9.29 17.40 -5.29
CA GLY A 766 -10.65 17.91 -5.53
C GLY A 766 -11.70 16.81 -5.35
N ALA A 767 -11.55 15.66 -6.00
CA ALA A 767 -12.45 14.52 -5.80
C ALA A 767 -12.38 13.94 -4.37
N GLU A 768 -11.22 13.95 -3.72
CA GLU A 768 -11.07 13.56 -2.30
C GLU A 768 -11.75 14.55 -1.34
N SER A 769 -11.93 15.81 -1.74
CA SER A 769 -12.71 16.78 -0.97
C SER A 769 -14.23 16.56 -1.06
N GLY A 770 -14.69 15.78 -2.05
CA GLY A 770 -16.09 15.68 -2.44
C GLY A 770 -16.62 16.88 -3.23
N TRP A 771 -15.81 17.92 -3.45
CA TRP A 771 -16.17 19.14 -4.19
C TRP A 771 -15.44 19.20 -5.55
N ASP A 772 -15.63 18.19 -6.39
CA ASP A 772 -15.14 18.07 -7.76
C ASP A 772 -16.17 18.61 -8.78
N PHE A 773 -16.09 19.85 -9.27
CA PHE A 773 -15.12 20.90 -8.92
C PHE A 773 -15.79 22.18 -8.45
N SER A 774 -14.98 23.02 -7.81
CA SER A 774 -15.35 24.32 -7.27
C SER A 774 -14.23 25.32 -7.48
N ALA A 775 -14.59 26.57 -7.76
CA ALA A 775 -13.69 27.70 -7.80
C ALA A 775 -13.05 28.03 -6.44
N ARG A 776 -13.55 27.39 -5.36
CA ARG A 776 -12.92 27.31 -4.03
C ARG A 776 -11.47 26.84 -4.07
N TRP A 777 -11.13 25.97 -5.03
CA TRP A 777 -9.81 25.36 -5.14
C TRP A 777 -8.85 26.11 -6.07
N TYR A 778 -9.31 27.16 -6.77
CA TYR A 778 -8.53 27.82 -7.80
C TYR A 778 -7.54 28.83 -7.19
N VAL A 779 -6.26 28.70 -7.54
CA VAL A 779 -5.21 29.65 -7.16
C VAL A 779 -4.41 29.99 -8.42
N ASN A 780 -4.66 31.18 -8.97
CA ASN A 780 -4.00 31.61 -10.20
C ASN A 780 -2.52 31.99 -9.96
N SER A 781 -1.81 32.29 -11.05
CA SER A 781 -0.38 32.67 -11.02
C SER A 781 -0.05 33.91 -10.18
N SER A 782 -1.03 34.76 -9.85
CA SER A 782 -0.88 35.91 -8.95
C SER A 782 -1.26 35.60 -7.49
N GLY A 783 -1.51 34.33 -7.15
CA GLY A 783 -1.95 33.92 -5.81
C GLY A 783 -3.38 34.35 -5.48
N GLN A 784 -4.21 34.66 -6.48
CA GLN A 784 -5.59 35.09 -6.30
C GLN A 784 -6.57 33.99 -6.69
N ASN A 785 -7.76 34.02 -6.07
CA ASN A 785 -8.77 32.97 -6.22
C ASN A 785 -9.68 33.24 -7.44
N SER A 786 -9.04 33.63 -8.54
CA SER A 786 -9.59 34.13 -9.79
C SER A 786 -8.91 33.42 -10.97
N GLY A 787 -9.12 32.10 -11.04
CA GLY A 787 -8.65 31.24 -12.13
C GLY A 787 -9.76 30.35 -12.70
N THR A 788 -9.33 29.28 -13.36
CA THR A 788 -10.11 28.23 -14.03
C THR A 788 -9.84 26.86 -13.41
N LEU A 789 -10.46 25.79 -13.90
CA LEU A 789 -10.20 24.42 -13.42
C LEU A 789 -8.72 24.00 -13.56
N ARG A 790 -8.01 24.53 -14.56
CA ARG A 790 -6.58 24.32 -14.79
C ARG A 790 -5.69 24.97 -13.69
N ASP A 791 -6.25 25.92 -12.96
CA ASP A 791 -5.62 26.63 -11.83
C ASP A 791 -5.95 25.99 -10.47
N THR A 792 -6.55 24.78 -10.43
CA THR A 792 -6.86 24.09 -9.17
C THR A 792 -5.60 23.72 -8.38
N ARG A 793 -5.61 24.02 -7.08
CA ARG A 793 -4.51 23.77 -6.12
C ARG A 793 -5.04 23.24 -4.78
N THR A 794 -5.99 22.31 -4.83
CA THR A 794 -6.63 21.72 -3.63
C THR A 794 -5.61 21.19 -2.61
N SER A 795 -4.49 20.59 -3.07
CA SER A 795 -3.40 20.12 -2.21
C SER A 795 -2.67 21.23 -1.44
N GLN A 796 -2.90 22.50 -1.76
CA GLN A 796 -2.28 23.64 -1.09
C GLN A 796 -3.26 24.44 -0.23
N ILE A 797 -4.46 23.91 0.02
CA ILE A 797 -5.51 24.58 0.79
C ILE A 797 -5.83 23.77 2.05
N LEU A 798 -5.86 24.44 3.21
CA LEU A 798 -6.33 23.89 4.49
C LEU A 798 -7.84 24.14 4.61
N PRO A 799 -8.72 23.13 4.46
CA PRO A 799 -10.16 23.36 4.37
C PRO A 799 -10.81 23.50 5.76
N SER A 800 -11.68 24.48 5.90
CA SER A 800 -12.48 24.80 7.09
C SER A 800 -13.43 23.66 7.51
N ASP A 801 -14.06 23.02 6.53
CA ASP A 801 -14.96 21.87 6.70
C ASP A 801 -14.22 20.57 7.05
N LEU A 802 -13.11 20.24 6.37
CA LEU A 802 -12.31 19.05 6.73
C LEU A 802 -11.82 19.11 8.18
N ASN A 803 -11.34 20.29 8.62
CA ASN A 803 -10.84 20.45 9.99
C ASN A 803 -11.98 20.53 11.01
N ALA A 804 -13.15 21.10 10.66
CA ALA A 804 -14.34 21.00 11.49
C ALA A 804 -14.80 19.54 11.66
N LEU A 805 -14.83 18.76 10.59
CA LEU A 805 -15.22 17.35 10.60
C LEU A 805 -14.25 16.50 11.44
N LEU A 806 -12.94 16.70 11.29
CA LEU A 806 -11.94 16.01 12.13
C LEU A 806 -12.04 16.41 13.61
N CYS A 807 -12.37 17.67 13.92
CA CYS A 807 -12.63 18.11 15.29
C CYS A 807 -13.86 17.42 15.90
N ARG A 808 -14.95 17.25 15.13
CA ARG A 808 -16.10 16.45 15.56
C ARG A 808 -15.71 14.97 15.74
N THR A 809 -14.95 14.40 14.81
CA THR A 809 -14.43 13.02 14.90
C THR A 809 -13.60 12.81 16.17
N GLU A 810 -12.69 13.72 16.52
CA GLU A 810 -11.88 13.64 17.74
C GLU A 810 -12.76 13.67 19.01
N LYS A 811 -13.73 14.59 19.09
CA LYS A 811 -14.71 14.64 20.20
C LYS A 811 -15.57 13.37 20.29
N THR A 812 -15.96 12.80 19.15
CA THR A 812 -16.75 11.56 19.10
C THR A 812 -15.91 10.35 19.51
N LEU A 813 -14.65 10.23 19.05
CA LEU A 813 -13.72 9.18 19.48
C LEU A 813 -13.43 9.24 20.97
N ALA A 814 -13.22 10.43 21.54
CA ALA A 814 -13.09 10.61 22.98
C ALA A 814 -14.31 10.06 23.75
N SER A 815 -15.52 10.36 23.27
CA SER A 815 -16.77 9.85 23.83
C SER A 815 -16.86 8.32 23.73
N PHE A 816 -16.53 7.73 22.58
CA PHE A 816 -16.53 6.27 22.38
C PHE A 816 -15.53 5.55 23.28
N HIS A 817 -14.28 6.02 23.33
CA HIS A 817 -13.25 5.44 24.20
C HIS A 817 -13.66 5.52 25.68
N ARG A 818 -14.28 6.63 26.11
CA ARG A 818 -14.86 6.77 27.46
C ARG A 818 -16.00 5.78 27.71
N LEU A 819 -16.95 5.63 26.77
CA LEU A 819 -18.07 4.69 26.87
C LEU A 819 -17.62 3.21 26.92
N LEU A 820 -16.46 2.90 26.36
CA LEU A 820 -15.85 1.56 26.38
C LEU A 820 -14.86 1.32 27.54
N GLY A 821 -14.54 2.36 28.33
CA GLY A 821 -13.63 2.29 29.48
C GLY A 821 -12.17 2.67 29.22
N SER A 822 -11.81 3.00 27.97
CA SER A 822 -10.46 3.40 27.54
C SER A 822 -10.14 4.87 27.88
N GLN A 823 -10.09 5.19 29.17
CA GLN A 823 -9.95 6.58 29.64
C GLN A 823 -8.65 7.28 29.17
N GLU A 824 -7.55 6.55 28.98
CA GLU A 824 -6.30 7.11 28.42
C GLU A 824 -6.49 7.59 26.98
N SER A 825 -7.03 6.72 26.11
CA SER A 825 -7.39 7.06 24.72
C SER A 825 -8.40 8.21 24.65
N ALA A 826 -9.37 8.25 25.58
CA ALA A 826 -10.35 9.34 25.64
C ALA A 826 -9.68 10.71 25.87
N VAL A 827 -8.73 10.80 26.82
CA VAL A 827 -8.00 12.04 27.12
C VAL A 827 -7.10 12.46 25.96
N LEU A 828 -6.46 11.52 25.26
CA LEU A 828 -5.65 11.83 24.07
C LEU A 828 -6.51 12.44 22.94
N TYR A 829 -7.73 11.94 22.73
CA TYR A 829 -8.64 12.49 21.74
C TYR A 829 -9.25 13.85 22.14
N GLU A 830 -9.44 14.11 23.44
CA GLU A 830 -9.83 15.44 23.94
C GLU A 830 -8.73 16.47 23.72
N GLN A 831 -7.48 16.12 24.02
CA GLN A 831 -6.31 16.97 23.75
C GLN A 831 -6.15 17.28 22.26
N ALA A 832 -6.34 16.28 21.38
CA ALA A 832 -6.33 16.48 19.94
C ALA A 832 -7.44 17.44 19.46
N ALA A 833 -8.66 17.28 19.97
CA ALA A 833 -9.79 18.17 19.64
C ALA A 833 -9.54 19.62 20.10
N GLU A 834 -8.95 19.82 21.29
CA GLU A 834 -8.55 21.15 21.74
C GLU A 834 -7.44 21.76 20.88
N GLU A 835 -6.39 20.99 20.56
CA GLU A 835 -5.29 21.46 19.70
C GLU A 835 -5.79 21.84 18.31
N ARG A 836 -6.71 21.05 17.73
CA ARG A 836 -7.34 21.38 16.45
C ARG A 836 -8.21 22.62 16.55
N GLN A 837 -9.01 22.77 17.61
CA GLN A 837 -9.80 23.98 17.82
C GLN A 837 -8.87 25.22 17.91
N ARG A 838 -7.80 25.16 18.73
CA ARG A 838 -6.79 26.22 18.82
C ARG A 838 -6.14 26.53 17.46
N ALA A 839 -5.86 25.51 16.65
CA ALA A 839 -5.30 25.67 15.31
C ALA A 839 -6.29 26.30 14.32
N MET A 840 -7.55 25.87 14.30
CA MET A 840 -8.61 26.46 13.47
C MET A 840 -8.86 27.92 13.85
N ASP A 841 -8.84 28.22 15.15
CA ASP A 841 -9.09 29.56 15.69
C ASP A 841 -7.93 30.53 15.52
N ALA A 842 -6.71 30.04 15.23
CA ALA A 842 -5.53 30.84 14.88
C ALA A 842 -5.32 30.99 13.36
N VAL A 843 -5.57 29.94 12.57
CA VAL A 843 -5.24 29.90 11.12
C VAL A 843 -6.46 30.25 10.26
N LEU A 844 -7.64 29.69 10.57
CA LEU A 844 -8.81 29.72 9.69
C LEU A 844 -9.81 30.83 10.07
N TRP A 845 -9.95 31.14 11.36
CA TRP A 845 -10.82 32.24 11.81
C TRP A 845 -10.36 33.60 11.30
N ASP A 846 -11.29 34.39 10.75
CA ASP A 846 -11.06 35.78 10.38
C ASP A 846 -11.84 36.74 11.28
N ASP A 847 -11.11 37.55 12.04
CA ASP A 847 -11.73 38.40 13.06
C ASP A 847 -12.38 39.67 12.49
N GLN A 848 -12.02 40.10 11.27
CA GLN A 848 -12.74 41.20 10.62
C GLN A 848 -14.11 40.74 10.10
N ARG A 849 -14.20 39.50 9.59
CA ARG A 849 -15.43 38.95 8.98
C ARG A 849 -16.29 38.14 9.94
N GLY A 850 -15.72 37.62 11.02
CA GLY A 850 -16.44 36.82 12.02
C GLY A 850 -16.78 35.40 11.56
N ALA A 851 -15.96 34.77 10.71
CA ALA A 851 -16.17 33.40 10.24
C ALA A 851 -14.84 32.68 9.96
N TRP A 852 -14.89 31.37 9.72
CA TRP A 852 -13.72 30.59 9.34
C TRP A 852 -13.60 30.50 7.81
N PHE A 853 -12.38 30.61 7.29
CA PHE A 853 -12.09 30.55 5.85
C PHE A 853 -10.94 29.58 5.59
N ASP A 854 -10.96 28.93 4.43
CA ASP A 854 -9.88 28.02 4.03
C ASP A 854 -8.56 28.81 3.88
N TYR A 855 -7.43 28.21 4.26
CA TYR A 855 -6.13 28.88 4.27
C TYR A 855 -5.20 28.32 3.18
N ASN A 856 -4.68 29.20 2.33
CA ASN A 856 -3.82 28.86 1.20
C ASN A 856 -2.33 28.87 1.61
N LEU A 857 -1.70 27.71 1.51
CA LEU A 857 -0.32 27.45 1.90
C LEU A 857 0.72 28.07 0.96
N LEU A 858 0.35 28.40 -0.29
CA LEU A 858 1.25 29.08 -1.24
C LEU A 858 1.37 30.59 -0.94
N THR A 859 0.29 31.20 -0.47
CA THR A 859 0.16 32.66 -0.32
C THR A 859 0.19 33.13 1.13
N GLY A 860 0.01 32.21 2.09
CA GLY A 860 -0.13 32.53 3.51
C GLY A 860 -1.42 33.27 3.85
N SER A 861 -2.46 33.19 3.01
CA SER A 861 -3.68 33.99 3.10
C SER A 861 -4.97 33.16 3.03
N LYS A 862 -6.08 33.76 3.46
CA LYS A 862 -7.40 33.09 3.53
C LYS A 862 -8.21 33.24 2.24
N HIS A 863 -9.00 32.24 1.88
CA HIS A 863 -10.01 32.32 0.83
C HIS A 863 -11.25 33.08 1.32
N LEU A 864 -11.28 34.40 1.18
CA LEU A 864 -12.33 35.26 1.76
C LEU A 864 -13.72 35.26 1.05
N GLY A 865 -13.88 34.52 -0.05
CA GLY A 865 -15.19 34.29 -0.67
C GLY A 865 -16.12 33.38 0.16
N PHE A 866 -17.44 33.55 0.02
CA PHE A 866 -18.44 32.76 0.75
C PHE A 866 -18.61 31.35 0.17
N TYR A 867 -18.62 30.37 1.07
CA TYR A 867 -19.11 28.99 0.89
C TYR A 867 -19.78 28.52 2.21
N PRO A 868 -20.78 27.62 2.20
CA PRO A 868 -21.35 27.06 3.42
C PRO A 868 -20.33 26.37 4.35
N SER A 869 -19.19 25.92 3.83
CA SER A 869 -18.07 25.38 4.61
C SER A 869 -17.49 26.38 5.62
N ASN A 870 -17.61 27.70 5.38
CA ASN A 870 -17.21 28.74 6.34
C ASN A 870 -17.91 28.63 7.70
N LEU A 871 -19.04 27.92 7.74
CA LEU A 871 -19.92 27.73 8.89
C LEU A 871 -19.96 26.27 9.38
N ALA A 872 -19.23 25.35 8.73
CA ALA A 872 -19.08 23.97 9.18
C ALA A 872 -18.54 23.82 10.62
N PRO A 873 -17.72 24.75 11.19
CA PRO A 873 -17.36 24.71 12.60
C PRO A 873 -18.54 24.84 13.57
N LEU A 874 -19.65 25.48 13.16
CA LEU A 874 -20.89 25.54 13.96
C LEU A 874 -21.55 24.16 14.04
N TRP A 875 -21.70 23.51 12.88
CA TRP A 875 -22.20 22.14 12.74
C TRP A 875 -21.37 21.12 13.53
N ALA A 876 -20.05 21.24 13.47
CA ALA A 876 -19.12 20.41 14.21
C ALA A 876 -19.06 20.72 15.71
N GLN A 877 -19.66 21.83 16.17
CA GLN A 877 -19.48 22.39 17.50
C GLN A 877 -17.98 22.55 17.86
N CYS A 878 -17.21 23.06 16.91
CA CYS A 878 -15.77 23.28 17.01
C CYS A 878 -15.41 24.77 16.94
N TYR A 879 -15.81 25.51 17.97
CA TYR A 879 -15.51 26.93 18.17
C TYR A 879 -15.20 27.19 19.65
N SER A 880 -14.28 28.11 19.95
CA SER A 880 -13.82 28.35 21.32
C SER A 880 -14.84 29.02 22.26
N ASN A 881 -15.78 29.80 21.73
CA ASN A 881 -16.80 30.49 22.53
C ASN A 881 -18.08 30.81 21.73
N GLU A 882 -19.15 31.16 22.44
CA GLU A 882 -20.44 31.52 21.81
C GLU A 882 -20.39 32.82 21.01
N GLU A 883 -19.49 33.75 21.35
CA GLU A 883 -19.33 35.02 20.62
C GLU A 883 -18.90 34.76 19.16
N ARG A 884 -17.95 33.84 18.92
CA ARG A 884 -17.57 33.42 17.57
C ARG A 884 -18.75 32.79 16.83
N ALA A 885 -19.56 31.98 17.51
CA ALA A 885 -20.75 31.39 16.91
C ALA A 885 -21.81 32.45 16.53
N GLN A 886 -22.05 33.44 17.39
CA GLN A 886 -22.95 34.57 17.11
C GLN A 886 -22.43 35.42 15.94
N ARG A 887 -21.12 35.71 15.90
CA ARG A 887 -20.47 36.47 14.82
C ARG A 887 -20.55 35.73 13.48
N ALA A 888 -20.43 34.40 13.48
CA ALA A 888 -20.63 33.58 12.29
C ALA A 888 -22.08 33.60 11.76
N VAL A 889 -23.08 33.73 12.65
CA VAL A 889 -24.48 33.98 12.24
C VAL A 889 -24.64 35.38 11.62
N GLN A 890 -23.97 36.41 12.16
CA GLN A 890 -23.99 37.74 11.53
C GLN A 890 -23.27 37.75 10.18
N TYR A 891 -22.17 37.00 10.02
CA TYR A 891 -21.51 36.79 8.73
C TYR A 891 -22.46 36.15 7.70
N LEU A 892 -23.19 35.09 8.09
CA LEU A 892 -24.19 34.46 7.22
C LEU A 892 -25.26 35.47 6.75
N LYS A 893 -25.80 36.29 7.66
CA LYS A 893 -26.75 37.36 7.33
C LYS A 893 -26.16 38.39 6.36
N GLY A 894 -24.95 38.87 6.65
CA GLY A 894 -24.25 39.87 5.84
C GLY A 894 -23.74 39.37 4.48
N SER A 895 -23.58 38.05 4.31
CA SER A 895 -23.06 37.44 3.07
C SER A 895 -23.97 37.61 1.85
N GLY A 896 -25.27 37.83 2.06
CA GLY A 896 -26.29 37.80 1.01
C GLY A 896 -26.71 36.38 0.56
N ALA A 897 -26.06 35.32 1.05
CA ALA A 897 -26.36 33.94 0.66
C ALA A 897 -27.74 33.45 1.14
N LEU A 898 -28.37 34.16 2.09
CA LEU A 898 -29.75 33.91 2.53
C LEU A 898 -30.83 34.46 1.58
N HIS A 899 -30.47 35.30 0.60
CA HIS A 899 -31.45 35.96 -0.28
C HIS A 899 -32.09 35.02 -1.32
N PHE A 900 -31.43 33.91 -1.67
CA PHE A 900 -31.92 33.00 -2.71
C PHE A 900 -33.17 32.23 -2.27
N PRO A 901 -34.15 31.99 -3.18
CA PRO A 901 -35.40 31.34 -2.82
C PRO A 901 -35.25 29.84 -2.52
N ASN A 902 -34.44 29.12 -3.29
CA ASN A 902 -34.43 27.65 -3.31
C ASN A 902 -33.26 27.00 -2.55
N GLY A 903 -32.86 27.59 -1.42
CA GLY A 903 -31.72 27.16 -0.61
C GLY A 903 -30.55 28.14 -0.62
N VAL A 904 -29.45 27.78 0.03
CA VAL A 904 -28.19 28.56 0.09
C VAL A 904 -27.23 28.00 -0.97
N PRO A 905 -26.75 28.79 -1.93
CA PRO A 905 -25.86 28.29 -2.97
C PRO A 905 -24.49 27.90 -2.40
N THR A 906 -23.83 27.01 -3.13
CA THR A 906 -22.51 26.46 -2.76
C THR A 906 -21.44 27.53 -2.67
N SER A 907 -21.55 28.56 -3.50
CA SER A 907 -20.75 29.78 -3.44
C SER A 907 -21.57 30.98 -3.89
N LEU A 908 -20.95 32.16 -3.98
CA LEU A 908 -21.53 33.35 -4.64
C LEU A 908 -20.81 33.67 -5.96
N LYS A 909 -20.18 32.67 -6.59
CA LYS A 909 -19.35 32.82 -7.79
C LYS A 909 -19.81 31.87 -8.88
N GLU A 910 -20.29 32.41 -9.99
CA GLU A 910 -20.64 31.62 -11.18
C GLU A 910 -19.35 31.18 -11.90
N SER A 911 -19.05 29.89 -11.88
CA SER A 911 -17.80 29.31 -12.43
C SER A 911 -18.01 28.29 -13.56
N GLY A 912 -19.27 27.93 -13.82
CA GLY A 912 -19.65 26.79 -14.67
C GLY A 912 -19.44 25.41 -14.03
N GLN A 913 -18.83 25.33 -12.84
CA GLN A 913 -18.62 24.07 -12.13
C GLN A 913 -19.80 23.70 -11.24
N GLN A 914 -19.89 22.42 -10.87
CA GLN A 914 -21.03 21.92 -10.12
C GLN A 914 -21.03 22.31 -8.63
N TRP A 915 -19.88 22.49 -7.98
CA TRP A 915 -19.79 22.94 -6.58
C TRP A 915 -19.59 24.47 -6.47
N ASP A 916 -20.44 25.22 -7.16
CA ASP A 916 -20.48 26.68 -7.17
C ASP A 916 -21.92 27.19 -7.41
N TYR A 917 -22.12 28.50 -7.38
CA TYR A 917 -23.34 29.13 -7.88
C TYR A 917 -23.58 28.74 -9.36
N PRO A 918 -24.81 28.37 -9.79
CA PRO A 918 -26.08 28.51 -9.06
C PRO A 918 -26.52 27.30 -8.23
N ASN A 919 -25.70 26.27 -8.05
CA ASN A 919 -26.13 25.04 -7.40
C ASN A 919 -26.13 25.12 -5.87
N ALA A 920 -27.10 24.44 -5.24
CA ALA A 920 -27.12 24.04 -3.84
C ALA A 920 -27.13 22.51 -3.73
N TRP A 921 -26.30 21.96 -2.84
CA TRP A 921 -26.20 20.53 -2.57
C TRP A 921 -26.79 20.18 -1.19
N PRO A 922 -27.55 19.08 -1.06
CA PRO A 922 -28.23 18.70 0.19
C PRO A 922 -27.29 18.60 1.41
N PRO A 923 -26.08 18.01 1.33
CA PRO A 923 -25.10 18.01 2.42
C PRO A 923 -24.87 19.38 3.05
N LEU A 924 -24.69 20.40 2.22
CA LEU A 924 -24.35 21.76 2.66
C LEU A 924 -25.54 22.46 3.30
N GLN A 925 -26.76 22.21 2.79
CA GLN A 925 -27.98 22.71 3.42
C GLN A 925 -28.16 22.06 4.79
N HIS A 926 -27.99 20.74 4.87
CA HIS A 926 -28.12 19.99 6.12
C HIS A 926 -27.13 20.46 7.19
N MET A 927 -25.83 20.54 6.84
CA MET A 927 -24.81 21.00 7.78
C MET A 927 -25.09 22.41 8.29
N LEU A 928 -25.49 23.33 7.40
CA LEU A 928 -25.82 24.70 7.77
C LEU A 928 -27.06 24.77 8.69
N ILE A 929 -28.16 24.10 8.33
CA ILE A 929 -29.40 24.08 9.11
C ILE A 929 -29.19 23.39 10.47
N GLU A 930 -28.59 22.20 10.48
CA GLU A 930 -28.29 21.44 11.70
C GLU A 930 -27.39 22.25 12.64
N GLY A 931 -26.34 22.88 12.11
CA GLY A 931 -25.43 23.73 12.89
C GLY A 931 -26.12 24.95 13.49
N LEU A 932 -26.93 25.67 12.72
CA LEU A 932 -27.70 26.82 13.21
C LEU A 932 -28.75 26.40 14.25
N SER A 933 -29.42 25.27 14.06
CA SER A 933 -30.47 24.76 14.96
C SER A 933 -29.96 24.37 16.35
N LYS A 934 -28.66 24.08 16.47
CA LYS A 934 -27.98 23.69 17.72
C LYS A 934 -27.44 24.89 18.52
N LEU A 935 -27.43 26.10 17.95
CA LEU A 935 -27.01 27.29 18.68
C LEU A 935 -28.08 27.70 19.71
N PRO A 936 -27.70 28.28 20.86
CA PRO A 936 -28.66 28.72 21.87
C PRO A 936 -29.53 29.91 21.39
N SER A 937 -29.06 30.66 20.39
CA SER A 937 -29.75 31.84 19.84
C SER A 937 -31.02 31.50 19.08
N GLU A 938 -32.17 32.01 19.54
CA GLU A 938 -33.46 31.89 18.83
C GLU A 938 -33.42 32.47 17.41
N ASP A 939 -32.62 33.53 17.19
CA ASP A 939 -32.40 34.12 15.87
C ASP A 939 -31.71 33.12 14.91
N ALA A 940 -30.76 32.32 15.40
CA ALA A 940 -30.14 31.26 14.61
C ALA A 940 -31.11 30.10 14.34
N LYS A 941 -31.92 29.72 15.34
CA LYS A 941 -32.97 28.68 15.18
C LYS A 941 -34.04 29.09 14.17
N GLN A 942 -34.44 30.36 14.16
CA GLN A 942 -35.39 30.91 13.17
C GLN A 942 -34.81 30.84 11.75
N ILE A 943 -33.54 31.20 11.55
CA ILE A 943 -32.86 31.04 10.26
C ILE A 943 -32.81 29.56 9.85
N ALA A 944 -32.50 28.64 10.77
CA ALA A 944 -32.51 27.21 10.51
C ALA A 944 -33.89 26.72 10.04
N GLN A 945 -34.96 27.14 10.72
CA GLN A 945 -36.34 26.81 10.37
C GLN A 945 -36.76 27.38 9.00
N ASP A 946 -36.45 28.65 8.71
CA ASP A 946 -36.77 29.26 7.42
C ASP A 946 -35.95 28.64 6.27
N LEU A 947 -34.69 28.25 6.51
CA LEU A 947 -33.88 27.51 5.54
C LEU A 947 -34.40 26.09 5.29
N ALA A 948 -34.80 25.36 6.34
CA ALA A 948 -35.46 24.07 6.21
C ALA A 948 -36.78 24.20 5.42
N GLN A 949 -37.55 25.25 5.69
CA GLN A 949 -38.81 25.53 4.99
C GLN A 949 -38.61 25.89 3.51
N LYS A 950 -37.54 26.61 3.15
CA LYS A 950 -37.14 26.80 1.74
C LYS A 950 -36.78 25.45 1.11
N TRP A 951 -35.79 24.76 1.66
CA TRP A 951 -35.19 23.58 1.05
C TRP A 951 -36.17 22.42 0.85
N ILE A 952 -36.99 22.12 1.86
CA ILE A 952 -38.04 21.08 1.75
C ILE A 952 -39.06 21.42 0.66
N ARG A 953 -39.44 22.70 0.50
CA ARG A 953 -40.35 23.09 -0.59
C ARG A 953 -39.69 23.04 -1.96
N THR A 954 -38.41 23.41 -2.08
CA THR A 954 -37.60 23.21 -3.29
C THR A 954 -37.59 21.73 -3.71
N ASN A 955 -37.22 20.82 -2.80
CA ASN A 955 -37.17 19.39 -3.10
C ASN A 955 -38.57 18.83 -3.43
N TRP A 956 -39.62 19.23 -2.68
CA TRP A 956 -40.99 18.80 -2.91
C TRP A 956 -41.59 19.32 -4.24
N MET A 957 -41.34 20.58 -4.60
CA MET A 957 -41.78 21.16 -5.88
C MET A 957 -41.09 20.49 -7.06
N ALA A 958 -39.78 20.29 -6.99
CA ALA A 958 -39.03 19.57 -8.02
C ALA A 958 -39.51 18.12 -8.16
N TYR A 959 -39.70 17.40 -7.06
CA TYR A 959 -40.25 16.04 -7.08
C TYR A 959 -41.67 16.00 -7.66
N THR A 960 -42.51 16.98 -7.34
CA THR A 960 -43.88 17.07 -7.88
C THR A 960 -43.91 17.40 -9.38
N LYS A 961 -42.88 18.10 -9.89
CA LYS A 961 -42.76 18.49 -11.30
C LYS A 961 -42.07 17.44 -12.19
N TYR A 962 -41.11 16.70 -11.64
CA TYR A 962 -40.22 15.79 -12.38
C TYR A 962 -40.28 14.32 -11.92
N GLU A 963 -41.11 14.01 -10.91
CA GLU A 963 -41.27 12.68 -10.28
C GLU A 963 -39.99 12.04 -9.72
N ALA A 964 -38.92 12.82 -9.56
CA ALA A 964 -37.59 12.37 -9.15
C ALA A 964 -36.94 13.27 -8.09
N MET A 965 -35.98 12.69 -7.36
CA MET A 965 -35.06 13.38 -6.44
C MET A 965 -33.70 13.54 -7.13
N PHE A 966 -33.01 14.66 -6.95
CA PHE A 966 -31.80 15.02 -7.71
C PHE A 966 -30.58 15.18 -6.81
N GLU A 967 -29.39 15.04 -7.37
CA GLU A 967 -28.12 15.21 -6.63
C GLU A 967 -27.92 16.64 -6.10
N LYS A 968 -28.33 17.64 -6.91
CA LYS A 968 -28.09 19.09 -6.73
C LYS A 968 -29.24 19.90 -7.36
N TYR A 969 -29.50 21.10 -6.84
CA TYR A 969 -30.64 21.94 -7.23
C TYR A 969 -30.18 23.37 -7.58
N ASP A 970 -30.80 24.02 -8.56
CA ASP A 970 -30.56 25.43 -8.86
C ASP A 970 -31.25 26.32 -7.80
N VAL A 971 -30.53 27.24 -7.17
CA VAL A 971 -31.11 28.12 -6.13
C VAL A 971 -32.08 29.16 -6.68
N ASN A 972 -32.12 29.33 -8.00
CA ASN A 972 -32.96 30.29 -8.71
C ASN A 972 -34.24 29.64 -9.28
N GLY A 973 -35.10 30.46 -9.86
CA GLY A 973 -36.31 29.99 -10.56
C GLY A 973 -37.23 29.16 -9.65
N ASP A 974 -37.62 27.99 -10.15
CA ASP A 974 -38.56 27.07 -9.51
C ASP A 974 -37.90 25.89 -8.78
N GLY A 975 -36.58 25.93 -8.57
CA GLY A 975 -35.86 24.84 -7.90
C GLY A 975 -35.66 23.61 -8.79
N LYS A 976 -35.57 23.81 -10.11
CA LYS A 976 -35.17 22.79 -11.10
C LYS A 976 -33.84 22.08 -10.71
N PRO A 977 -33.54 20.93 -11.32
CA PRO A 977 -32.23 20.27 -11.16
C PRO A 977 -31.07 21.21 -11.50
N GLY A 978 -30.01 21.16 -10.69
CA GLY A 978 -28.79 21.91 -10.94
C GLY A 978 -27.93 21.29 -12.06
N GLY A 979 -26.90 22.00 -12.50
CA GLY A 979 -26.10 21.63 -13.67
C GLY A 979 -24.61 21.99 -13.55
N GLY A 980 -23.89 21.98 -14.68
CA GLY A 980 -22.44 22.19 -14.71
C GLY A 980 -21.64 21.00 -14.18
N GLY A 981 -20.31 21.13 -14.20
CA GLY A 981 -19.39 20.01 -13.97
C GLY A 981 -19.19 19.13 -15.22
N GLU A 982 -18.66 17.92 -15.03
CA GLU A 982 -18.21 17.02 -16.11
C GLU A 982 -19.31 16.09 -16.66
N TYR A 983 -20.48 16.03 -16.03
CA TYR A 983 -21.52 15.04 -16.36
C TYR A 983 -22.95 15.56 -16.11
N GLU A 984 -23.94 14.94 -16.77
CA GLU A 984 -25.37 15.28 -16.63
C GLU A 984 -25.92 14.98 -15.23
N VAL A 985 -26.96 15.71 -14.82
CA VAL A 985 -27.52 15.63 -13.46
C VAL A 985 -28.14 14.26 -13.13
N GLN A 986 -27.75 13.68 -11.99
CA GLN A 986 -28.14 12.31 -11.62
C GLN A 986 -29.46 12.22 -10.83
N LEU A 987 -30.15 11.08 -10.98
CA LEU A 987 -31.50 10.82 -10.46
C LEU A 987 -31.54 9.83 -9.28
N GLY A 988 -32.53 10.02 -8.41
CA GLY A 988 -32.91 9.14 -7.29
C GLY A 988 -32.32 9.52 -5.93
N PHE A 989 -31.62 10.66 -5.84
CA PHE A 989 -30.32 10.69 -5.15
C PHE A 989 -30.34 10.42 -3.62
N GLY A 990 -29.53 9.46 -3.19
CA GLY A 990 -29.47 8.93 -1.81
C GLY A 990 -29.30 9.98 -0.70
N TRP A 991 -28.35 10.92 -0.82
CA TRP A 991 -28.20 11.97 0.20
C TRP A 991 -29.38 12.95 0.25
N THR A 992 -30.13 13.11 -0.84
CA THR A 992 -31.24 14.08 -0.91
C THR A 992 -32.45 13.50 -0.21
N ASN A 993 -32.68 12.20 -0.41
CA ASN A 993 -33.61 11.41 0.37
C ASN A 993 -33.25 11.51 1.87
N GLY A 994 -31.98 11.21 2.21
CA GLY A 994 -31.48 11.27 3.58
C GLY A 994 -31.63 12.64 4.26
N VAL A 995 -31.27 13.73 3.58
CA VAL A 995 -31.41 15.11 4.08
C VAL A 995 -32.88 15.53 4.19
N ALA A 996 -33.72 15.20 3.21
CA ALA A 996 -35.14 15.50 3.26
C ALA A 996 -35.81 14.79 4.45
N LEU A 997 -35.53 13.50 4.67
CA LEU A 997 -36.07 12.77 5.82
C LEU A 997 -35.60 13.35 7.16
N GLN A 998 -34.32 13.72 7.31
CA GLN A 998 -33.80 14.36 8.54
C GLN A 998 -34.47 15.71 8.83
N LEU A 999 -34.64 16.57 7.82
CA LEU A 999 -35.29 17.87 7.99
C LEU A 999 -36.81 17.74 8.23
N LEU A 1000 -37.45 16.73 7.65
CA LEU A 1000 -38.86 16.41 7.91
C LEU A 1000 -39.08 15.79 9.30
N ASP A 1001 -38.13 15.02 9.84
CA ASP A 1001 -38.18 14.56 11.23
C ASP A 1001 -38.03 15.74 12.22
N GLN A 1002 -36.99 16.57 12.00
CA GLN A 1002 -36.65 17.66 12.91
C GLN A 1002 -37.65 18.82 12.89
N PHE A 1003 -38.19 19.19 11.72
CA PHE A 1003 -39.05 20.38 11.55
C PHE A 1003 -40.47 20.04 11.04
N GLY A 1004 -40.83 18.77 10.86
CA GLY A 1004 -42.10 18.36 10.24
C GLY A 1004 -43.36 18.91 10.91
N CYS A 1005 -43.29 19.28 12.19
CA CYS A 1005 -44.39 19.88 12.92
C CYS A 1005 -44.73 21.32 12.47
N CYS A 1006 -43.79 22.04 11.86
CA CYS A 1006 -43.94 23.43 11.43
C CYS A 1006 -43.74 23.67 9.92
N LEU A 1007 -43.24 22.68 9.17
CA LEU A 1007 -43.09 22.74 7.72
C LEU A 1007 -44.44 22.59 7.00
N THR A 1008 -44.64 23.34 5.91
CA THR A 1008 -45.77 23.16 4.97
C THR A 1008 -45.34 23.10 3.51
N SER A 1009 -46.13 22.44 2.66
CA SER A 1009 -46.00 22.47 1.20
C SER A 1009 -46.56 23.77 0.59
N GLY A 1010 -47.53 24.40 1.26
CA GLY A 1010 -48.20 25.61 0.80
C GLY A 1010 -47.31 26.86 0.83
N ASN A 1011 -47.65 27.87 0.02
CA ASN A 1011 -47.10 29.20 0.24
C ASN A 1011 -47.61 29.71 1.59
N ARG A 1012 -46.76 30.46 2.34
CA ARG A 1012 -47.23 31.20 3.52
C ARG A 1012 -48.36 32.15 3.11
N CYS A 1013 -49.61 31.76 3.36
CA CYS A 1013 -50.68 32.73 3.50
C CYS A 1013 -50.25 33.73 4.58
N THR A 1014 -50.60 35.00 4.38
CA THR A 1014 -50.30 36.06 5.33
C THR A 1014 -50.80 35.68 6.72
N GLY A 1015 -49.90 35.70 7.70
CA GLY A 1015 -50.23 35.26 9.07
C GLY A 1015 -51.39 36.05 9.67
N PRO A 1016 -52.13 35.48 10.64
CA PRO A 1016 -53.40 36.04 11.12
C PRO A 1016 -53.30 37.48 11.63
N GLY A 1017 -52.11 37.96 12.02
CA GLY A 1017 -51.87 39.37 12.35
C GLY A 1017 -52.18 40.36 11.20
N LEU A 1018 -52.01 39.97 9.94
CA LEU A 1018 -52.33 40.85 8.80
C LEU A 1018 -53.85 40.87 8.52
N LEU A 1019 -54.54 39.75 8.74
CA LEU A 1019 -56.01 39.70 8.73
C LEU A 1019 -56.61 40.50 9.89
N LEU A 1020 -55.99 40.46 11.07
CA LEU A 1020 -56.34 41.33 12.21
C LEU A 1020 -56.16 42.82 11.86
N LEU A 1021 -55.02 43.21 11.30
CA LEU A 1021 -54.78 44.60 10.82
C LEU A 1021 -55.80 45.05 9.77
N LEU A 1022 -56.09 44.20 8.78
CA LEU A 1022 -57.13 44.47 7.77
C LEU A 1022 -58.53 44.57 8.39
N SER A 1023 -58.85 43.73 9.38
CA SER A 1023 -60.14 43.78 10.07
C SER A 1023 -60.30 45.04 10.95
N LEU A 1024 -59.24 45.50 11.62
CA LEU A 1024 -59.25 46.78 12.34
C LEU A 1024 -59.40 47.96 11.37
N LEU A 1025 -58.70 47.94 10.23
CA LEU A 1025 -58.83 48.96 9.17
C LEU A 1025 -60.22 48.96 8.49
N LEU A 1026 -60.97 47.85 8.58
CA LEU A 1026 -62.36 47.74 8.13
C LEU A 1026 -63.39 48.07 9.22
N MET A 1027 -63.02 48.09 10.51
CA MET A 1027 -63.86 48.59 11.61
C MET A 1027 -63.65 50.08 11.92
N LEU A 1028 -62.66 50.72 11.29
CA LEU A 1028 -62.35 52.15 11.42
C LEU A 1028 -62.72 52.95 10.14
N ARG A 1029 -63.83 52.57 9.49
CA ARG A 1029 -64.42 53.21 8.32
C ARG A 1029 -65.95 53.21 8.39
#